data_AF-A0A9N7AY35-F1
#
_entry.id   AF-A0A9N7AY35-F1
#
_cell.length_a   1.000
_cell.length_b   1.000
_cell.length_c   1.000
_cell.angle_alpha   90.00
_cell.angle_beta   90.00
_cell.angle_gamma   90.00
#
_symmetry.space_group_name_H-M   'P 1'
#
loop_
_entity.id
_entity.type
_entity.pdbx_description
1 polymer ?
#
loop_
_entity_poly.entity_id
_entity_poly.type
_entity_poly.pdbx_seq_one_letter_code
_entity_poly.pdbx_strand_id
1 'polypeptide(L)'
;MKKLLTWISAITLVASSSVLAISCKTEQVKNENSLFLTNFGDIKIDSKSLLEWNQKWNGISSNNQELINKTNNLLAAGILLAIRDKKLHLPTDNKDGWDSSVNKQIEGLLGNKNSTDTATLYGLANKSLNDLKDNKYKNDPKGWKKHLEETFPGVKKNLTDLENAYKSNFILNDSSNSAFIKLKNLLMFNSTVADSMWQKGIQTTNLDWKTLTSNFANAYPNKNSLDALAKAVKDAFTNADKNWNDAKIITFTNMVNGLGGISDRSSTGGSGVSNNTLTITYSSAKQVKQKISSSNNGTANGETWIKEILSKVSDDARSGSIAFREWNKPLNYSKDGPKDFINYNNQTPQSWTEIVTQIPTLENGELKIDPIKGEYGAISNSQKYAINNYFSYEKPVVFSDLIFKFANNKTSTDIEKNLSLKALIPTESSGQDLTTKLIERFQGIQAVLQTYVGNDNKDKETNNYTAGLSRFDTIFRGEESKIKANTTTNKSTDYKNWTQWDTKNDHHKINASGKLLTLSDTTYSDTVKFSIYDFLTSNRNDNDWTWKDEMNGKLGSEEFKKALTAGGLSSDEANKVDNAISESSSKNEARDATRLTIYNLTELFKKINQKNNSNSSGNSGGSSSSGTSNTGTNGVNNSSNIYTVLNKEEGMIAFIDGDGLHITKVDGYKLINNKENNTSVSSTQEQQNANSIKQTAALKQIRSLYSSSNSNVLVPYLINSTLESNKNTIPAPTTPNTGSSGATTNGKWDWTKKDLSYASAIKNLGIDVNSLNSNIKNDYERFLVNTSLIDNSKTKPFYDIDILSEVSKSIQSGNDSSLQANWLYELFTKILKNGSQQNIDLLNTIITTDNSRDNDQIQKIFLYQAKNLKASGIRKLQQANQKWVNKVKENYKKYSKDASLDKNFIPDQSIDLNLMTSDKKKRYDNLLQSGIFNPDLKAQANNSSSNSTSGSSSGSEPMRGDV
;
A
#
# COMPACT_ATOMS: atom_id res chain seq x y z
N MET A 1 12.34 -13.85 -42.32
CA MET A 1 13.67 -13.37 -41.88
C MET A 1 13.95 -11.89 -42.19
N LYS A 2 14.21 -11.42 -43.43
CA LYS A 2 14.52 -10.00 -43.70
C LYS A 2 13.44 -9.03 -43.19
N LYS A 3 12.16 -9.32 -43.45
CA LYS A 3 11.01 -8.55 -42.93
C LYS A 3 10.84 -8.63 -41.39
N LEU A 4 11.39 -9.67 -40.77
CA LEU A 4 11.44 -9.87 -39.31
C LEU A 4 12.63 -9.12 -38.68
N LEU A 5 13.77 -9.00 -39.38
CA LEU A 5 14.86 -8.10 -38.96
C LEU A 5 14.47 -6.63 -39.11
N THR A 6 13.74 -6.25 -40.18
CA THR A 6 13.17 -4.91 -40.34
C THR A 6 12.14 -4.59 -39.24
N TRP A 7 11.46 -5.61 -38.72
CA TRP A 7 10.55 -5.56 -37.58
C TRP A 7 11.26 -5.21 -36.25
N ILE A 8 12.50 -5.69 -36.02
CA ILE A 8 13.34 -5.31 -34.85
C ILE A 8 13.78 -3.83 -34.93
N SER A 9 14.08 -3.32 -36.14
CA SER A 9 14.50 -1.93 -36.35
C SER A 9 13.36 -0.90 -36.30
N ALA A 10 12.13 -1.28 -36.69
CA ALA A 10 10.98 -0.36 -36.64
C ALA A 10 10.45 -0.17 -35.21
N ILE A 11 10.46 -1.24 -34.41
CA ILE A 11 10.02 -1.21 -33.01
C ILE A 11 10.99 -0.41 -32.11
N THR A 12 12.28 -0.36 -32.46
CA THR A 12 13.28 0.48 -31.76
C THR A 12 13.12 1.97 -32.09
N LEU A 13 12.54 2.33 -33.23
CA LEU A 13 12.37 3.72 -33.69
C LEU A 13 11.08 4.40 -33.19
N VAL A 14 10.02 3.66 -32.86
CA VAL A 14 8.73 4.23 -32.42
C VAL A 14 8.70 4.56 -30.91
N ALA A 15 9.74 4.15 -30.15
CA ALA A 15 9.91 4.50 -28.74
C ALA A 15 10.45 5.92 -28.49
N SER A 16 10.92 6.62 -29.53
CA SER A 16 11.18 8.06 -29.51
C SER A 16 9.96 8.79 -30.07
N SER A 17 9.23 9.51 -29.23
CA SER A 17 8.11 10.36 -29.65
C SER A 17 8.59 11.44 -30.63
N SER A 18 8.48 11.20 -31.95
CA SER A 18 8.32 12.18 -33.05
C SER A 18 8.73 11.56 -34.41
N VAL A 19 7.84 10.82 -35.07
CA VAL A 19 7.90 10.73 -36.56
C VAL A 19 6.49 10.75 -37.13
N LEU A 20 6.37 11.61 -38.14
CA LEU A 20 5.20 12.07 -38.87
C LEU A 20 4.34 10.97 -39.50
N ALA A 21 3.06 11.33 -39.67
CA ALA A 21 2.05 10.62 -40.41
C ALA A 21 2.54 10.14 -41.79
N ILE A 22 2.43 8.84 -42.04
CA ILE A 22 2.21 8.29 -43.39
C ILE A 22 0.96 7.43 -43.29
N SER A 23 -0.16 7.99 -43.75
CA SER A 23 -1.41 7.25 -43.87
C SER A 23 -1.31 6.27 -45.04
N CYS A 24 -1.17 4.98 -44.74
CA CYS A 24 -1.77 3.98 -45.61
C CYS A 24 -3.13 3.64 -45.00
N LYS A 25 -4.21 3.90 -45.74
CA LYS A 25 -5.56 3.49 -45.36
C LYS A 25 -5.52 2.01 -44.99
N THR A 26 -5.93 1.68 -43.77
CA THR A 26 -6.20 0.31 -43.34
C THR A 26 -7.35 -0.23 -44.19
N GLU A 27 -7.05 -1.09 -45.17
CA GLU A 27 -8.08 -1.90 -45.81
C GLU A 27 -8.77 -2.77 -44.76
N GLN A 28 -10.10 -2.70 -44.69
CA GLN A 28 -10.90 -3.59 -43.85
C GLN A 28 -10.67 -5.05 -44.26
N VAL A 29 -10.08 -5.85 -43.36
CA VAL A 29 -9.83 -7.26 -43.61
C VAL A 29 -11.10 -8.06 -43.33
N LYS A 30 -11.56 -8.82 -44.32
CA LYS A 30 -12.77 -9.65 -44.27
C LYS A 30 -12.74 -10.80 -43.22
N ASN A 31 -11.63 -11.05 -42.51
CA ASN A 31 -11.35 -12.34 -41.85
C ASN A 31 -10.84 -12.27 -40.38
N GLU A 32 -10.98 -11.15 -39.66
CA GLU A 32 -10.38 -10.98 -38.31
C GLU A 32 -10.77 -12.10 -37.31
N ASN A 33 -12.04 -12.51 -37.33
CA ASN A 33 -12.57 -13.54 -36.42
C ASN A 33 -12.13 -14.97 -36.77
N SER A 34 -11.46 -15.19 -37.91
CA SER A 34 -11.04 -16.52 -38.39
C SER A 34 -9.53 -16.76 -38.35
N LEU A 35 -8.73 -15.76 -37.99
CA LEU A 35 -7.27 -15.80 -38.17
C LEU A 35 -6.56 -16.87 -37.31
N PHE A 36 -7.05 -17.11 -36.10
CA PHE A 36 -6.52 -18.11 -35.16
C PHE A 36 -7.42 -19.34 -35.08
N LEU A 37 -8.26 -19.57 -36.10
CA LEU A 37 -9.15 -20.71 -36.18
C LEU A 37 -8.70 -21.65 -37.32
N THR A 38 -8.77 -22.95 -37.09
CA THR A 38 -8.64 -23.94 -38.16
C THR A 38 -9.87 -23.89 -39.08
N ASN A 39 -9.79 -24.58 -40.22
CA ASN A 39 -10.94 -24.76 -41.11
C ASN A 39 -12.11 -25.54 -40.45
N PHE A 40 -11.90 -26.17 -39.29
CA PHE A 40 -12.94 -26.83 -38.48
C PHE A 40 -13.47 -25.95 -37.33
N GLY A 41 -13.02 -24.69 -37.24
CA GLY A 41 -13.43 -23.76 -36.19
C GLY A 41 -12.72 -23.93 -34.85
N ASP A 42 -11.66 -24.74 -34.78
CA ASP A 42 -10.87 -24.94 -33.56
C ASP A 42 -9.78 -23.87 -33.41
N ILE A 43 -9.49 -23.46 -32.16
CA ILE A 43 -8.40 -22.53 -31.88
C ILE A 43 -7.06 -23.18 -32.25
N LYS A 44 -6.28 -22.52 -33.10
CA LYS A 44 -4.89 -22.87 -33.42
C LYS A 44 -4.06 -21.61 -33.54
N ILE A 45 -3.01 -21.53 -32.73
CA ILE A 45 -2.02 -20.45 -32.77
C ILE A 45 -0.79 -21.00 -33.49
N ASP A 46 -0.55 -20.55 -34.72
CA ASP A 46 0.65 -20.90 -35.47
C ASP A 46 1.45 -19.67 -35.89
N SER A 47 2.73 -19.87 -36.21
CA SER A 47 3.66 -18.77 -36.53
C SER A 47 3.22 -17.95 -37.74
N LYS A 48 2.52 -18.55 -38.71
CA LYS A 48 2.01 -17.87 -39.89
C LYS A 48 0.85 -16.94 -39.54
N SER A 49 -0.16 -17.44 -38.83
CA SER A 49 -1.29 -16.62 -38.37
C SER A 49 -0.83 -15.49 -37.44
N LEU A 50 0.15 -15.74 -36.58
CA LEU A 50 0.72 -14.71 -35.70
C LEU A 50 1.46 -13.61 -36.48
N LEU A 51 2.20 -13.99 -37.54
CA LEU A 51 2.86 -13.03 -38.43
C LEU A 51 1.86 -12.22 -39.27
N GLU A 52 0.83 -12.87 -39.83
CA GLU A 52 -0.24 -12.22 -40.58
C GLU A 52 -1.06 -11.28 -39.70
N TRP A 53 -1.32 -11.68 -38.46
CA TRP A 53 -1.94 -10.82 -37.45
C TRP A 53 -1.08 -9.58 -37.24
N ASN A 54 0.19 -9.74 -36.85
CA ASN A 54 1.09 -8.63 -36.55
C ASN A 54 1.30 -7.68 -37.74
N GLN A 55 1.44 -8.19 -38.97
CA GLN A 55 1.56 -7.35 -40.17
C GLN A 55 0.36 -6.41 -40.38
N LYS A 56 -0.85 -6.83 -39.98
CA LYS A 56 -2.07 -6.02 -40.07
C LYS A 56 -2.10 -4.88 -39.04
N TRP A 57 -1.53 -5.11 -37.85
CA TRP A 57 -1.49 -4.11 -36.77
C TRP A 57 -0.29 -3.15 -36.85
N ASN A 58 0.72 -3.46 -37.69
CA ASN A 58 1.97 -2.70 -37.80
C ASN A 58 1.90 -1.50 -38.77
N GLY A 59 0.71 -1.09 -39.20
CA GLY A 59 0.52 0.21 -39.83
C GLY A 59 0.14 1.24 -38.78
N ILE A 60 1.11 1.73 -37.98
CA ILE A 60 0.96 2.83 -37.00
C ILE A 60 -0.47 2.83 -36.41
N SER A 61 -0.92 1.69 -35.85
CA SER A 61 -2.26 1.67 -35.30
C SER A 61 -2.23 2.58 -34.08
N SER A 62 -3.13 3.55 -34.03
CA SER A 62 -3.32 4.46 -32.90
C SER A 62 -3.76 3.75 -31.62
N ASN A 63 -3.89 2.42 -31.63
CA ASN A 63 -4.55 1.62 -30.59
C ASN A 63 -3.67 0.45 -30.09
N ASN A 64 -2.51 0.76 -29.52
CA ASN A 64 -1.61 -0.21 -28.85
C ASN A 64 -2.32 -1.08 -27.80
N GLN A 65 -3.42 -0.57 -27.22
CA GLN A 65 -4.22 -1.27 -26.22
C GLN A 65 -4.96 -2.49 -26.78
N GLU A 66 -5.51 -2.39 -27.99
CA GLU A 66 -6.22 -3.51 -28.62
C GLU A 66 -5.28 -4.66 -28.97
N LEU A 67 -4.05 -4.34 -29.39
CA LEU A 67 -2.99 -5.32 -29.66
C LEU A 67 -2.63 -6.10 -28.39
N ILE A 68 -2.41 -5.43 -27.26
CA ILE A 68 -2.05 -6.07 -25.99
C ILE A 68 -3.19 -6.96 -25.48
N ASN A 69 -4.44 -6.47 -25.55
CA ASN A 69 -5.62 -7.24 -25.14
C ASN A 69 -5.76 -8.54 -25.93
N LYS A 70 -5.65 -8.47 -27.27
CA LYS A 70 -5.70 -9.65 -28.14
C LYS A 70 -4.53 -10.60 -27.88
N THR A 71 -3.33 -10.07 -27.60
CA THR A 71 -2.15 -10.87 -27.22
C THR A 71 -2.39 -11.67 -25.94
N ASN A 72 -2.89 -11.03 -24.89
CA ASN A 72 -3.17 -11.68 -23.60
C ASN A 72 -4.28 -12.73 -23.71
N ASN A 73 -5.30 -12.47 -24.53
CA ASN A 73 -6.34 -13.45 -24.84
C ASN A 73 -5.81 -14.69 -25.55
N LEU A 74 -4.94 -14.50 -26.55
CA LEU A 74 -4.29 -15.60 -27.27
C LEU A 74 -3.42 -16.43 -26.33
N LEU A 75 -2.60 -15.78 -25.50
CA LEU A 75 -1.77 -16.46 -24.50
C LEU A 75 -2.63 -17.27 -23.51
N ALA A 76 -3.69 -16.68 -22.98
CA ALA A 76 -4.57 -17.35 -22.03
C ALA A 76 -5.28 -18.57 -22.65
N ALA A 77 -5.83 -18.43 -23.86
CA ALA A 77 -6.44 -19.54 -24.58
C ALA A 77 -5.42 -20.65 -24.87
N GLY A 78 -4.21 -20.29 -25.31
CA GLY A 78 -3.12 -21.23 -25.56
C GLY A 78 -2.69 -22.00 -24.30
N ILE A 79 -2.56 -21.31 -23.16
CA ILE A 79 -2.25 -21.92 -21.86
C ILE A 79 -3.32 -22.94 -21.46
N LEU A 80 -4.60 -22.54 -21.51
CA LEU A 80 -5.70 -23.42 -21.12
C LEU A 80 -5.82 -24.65 -22.03
N LEU A 81 -5.58 -24.49 -23.33
CA LEU A 81 -5.52 -25.60 -24.27
C LEU A 81 -4.34 -26.55 -23.96
N ALA A 82 -3.16 -26.00 -23.68
CA ALA A 82 -1.98 -26.79 -23.34
C ALA A 82 -2.15 -27.59 -22.03
N ILE A 83 -2.82 -27.01 -21.03
CA ILE A 83 -3.15 -27.70 -19.77
C ILE A 83 -4.16 -28.83 -20.02
N ARG A 84 -5.26 -28.55 -20.75
CA ARG A 84 -6.26 -29.57 -21.11
C ARG A 84 -5.63 -30.74 -21.86
N ASP A 85 -4.74 -30.43 -22.79
CA ASP A 85 -4.06 -31.41 -23.64
C ASP A 85 -2.85 -32.06 -22.93
N LYS A 86 -2.63 -31.78 -21.65
CA LYS A 86 -1.53 -32.29 -20.81
C LYS A 86 -0.12 -31.99 -21.36
N LYS A 87 -0.01 -30.97 -22.21
CA LYS A 87 1.27 -30.42 -22.70
C LYS A 87 1.92 -29.50 -21.68
N LEU A 88 1.11 -28.90 -20.81
CA LEU A 88 1.54 -28.03 -19.73
C LEU A 88 1.08 -28.59 -18.37
N HIS A 89 2.01 -28.78 -17.44
CA HIS A 89 1.71 -29.23 -16.08
C HIS A 89 1.87 -28.07 -15.10
N LEU A 90 0.88 -27.88 -14.23
CA LEU A 90 0.91 -26.82 -13.21
C LEU A 90 1.76 -27.26 -12.00
N PRO A 91 2.53 -26.35 -11.39
CA PRO A 91 3.32 -26.67 -10.21
C PRO A 91 2.47 -27.10 -9.01
N THR A 92 3.01 -28.01 -8.19
CA THR A 92 2.38 -28.47 -6.93
C THR A 92 2.82 -27.66 -5.71
N ASP A 93 3.89 -26.87 -5.83
CA ASP A 93 4.43 -26.05 -4.75
C ASP A 93 3.94 -24.60 -4.84
N ASN A 94 3.80 -23.94 -3.69
CA ASN A 94 3.42 -22.53 -3.57
C ASN A 94 4.64 -21.60 -3.62
N LYS A 95 5.35 -21.53 -4.76
CA LYS A 95 6.56 -20.72 -4.94
C LYS A 95 6.40 -19.71 -6.06
N ASP A 96 7.24 -18.67 -6.08
CA ASP A 96 7.32 -17.68 -7.16
C ASP A 96 6.02 -16.93 -7.48
N GLY A 97 5.11 -16.82 -6.52
CA GLY A 97 3.78 -16.25 -6.72
C GLY A 97 2.76 -17.24 -7.26
N TRP A 98 3.12 -18.52 -7.38
CA TRP A 98 2.16 -19.58 -7.68
C TRP A 98 1.38 -20.02 -6.46
N ASP A 99 0.16 -20.42 -6.75
CA ASP A 99 -0.73 -21.04 -5.81
C ASP A 99 -1.20 -22.36 -6.41
N SER A 100 -0.61 -23.47 -5.94
CA SER A 100 -1.06 -24.83 -6.34
C SER A 100 -2.55 -25.05 -6.03
N SER A 101 -3.08 -24.15 -5.19
CA SER A 101 -4.42 -24.09 -4.69
C SER A 101 -5.50 -24.19 -5.79
N VAL A 102 -5.21 -23.46 -6.87
CA VAL A 102 -6.13 -23.19 -7.97
C VAL A 102 -5.96 -24.16 -9.15
N ASN A 103 -5.01 -25.11 -9.09
CA ASN A 103 -4.69 -26.00 -10.21
C ASN A 103 -5.94 -26.70 -10.77
N LYS A 104 -6.76 -27.31 -9.91
CA LYS A 104 -7.99 -28.00 -10.33
C LYS A 104 -9.00 -27.07 -11.00
N GLN A 105 -9.09 -25.82 -10.53
CA GLN A 105 -9.98 -24.83 -11.12
C GLN A 105 -9.49 -24.41 -12.51
N ILE A 106 -8.17 -24.24 -12.69
CA ILE A 106 -7.56 -23.93 -13.99
C ILE A 106 -7.74 -25.09 -14.97
N GLU A 107 -7.49 -26.32 -14.53
CA GLU A 107 -7.69 -27.55 -15.32
C GLU A 107 -9.14 -27.70 -15.80
N GLY A 108 -10.11 -27.34 -14.96
CA GLY A 108 -11.54 -27.35 -15.29
C GLY A 108 -12.04 -26.12 -16.05
N LEU A 109 -11.31 -25.01 -16.07
CA LEU A 109 -11.80 -23.69 -16.50
C LEU A 109 -12.27 -23.67 -17.96
N LEU A 110 -11.55 -24.36 -18.84
CA LEU A 110 -11.92 -24.43 -20.25
C LEU A 110 -13.20 -25.25 -20.46
N GLY A 111 -13.34 -26.35 -19.72
CA GLY A 111 -14.43 -27.32 -19.87
C GLY A 111 -14.37 -28.12 -21.17
N ASN A 112 -15.34 -29.02 -21.34
CA ASN A 112 -15.52 -29.78 -22.57
C ASN A 112 -16.28 -28.94 -23.61
N LYS A 113 -16.02 -29.13 -24.90
CA LYS A 113 -16.66 -28.35 -26.00
C LYS A 113 -18.20 -28.37 -25.95
N ASN A 114 -18.79 -29.42 -25.41
CA ASN A 114 -20.24 -29.61 -25.28
C ASN A 114 -20.76 -29.39 -23.86
N SER A 115 -19.96 -28.80 -22.97
CA SER A 115 -20.35 -28.50 -21.59
C SER A 115 -21.58 -27.59 -21.56
N THR A 116 -22.52 -27.87 -20.67
CA THR A 116 -23.63 -26.96 -20.31
C THR A 116 -23.36 -26.20 -19.01
N ASP A 117 -22.25 -26.50 -18.34
CA ASP A 117 -21.85 -25.86 -17.09
C ASP A 117 -21.31 -24.45 -17.36
N THR A 118 -22.08 -23.44 -16.96
CA THR A 118 -21.76 -22.02 -17.11
C THR A 118 -20.60 -21.56 -16.23
N ALA A 119 -20.06 -22.42 -15.36
CA ALA A 119 -18.77 -22.20 -14.70
C ALA A 119 -17.58 -22.37 -15.67
N THR A 120 -17.76 -23.04 -16.81
CA THR A 120 -16.71 -23.30 -17.82
C THR A 120 -16.80 -22.35 -19.03
N LEU A 121 -15.67 -22.09 -19.68
CA LEU A 121 -15.60 -21.24 -20.88
C LEU A 121 -16.44 -21.79 -22.04
N TYR A 122 -16.34 -23.10 -22.34
CA TYR A 122 -17.18 -23.71 -23.37
C TYR A 122 -18.66 -23.73 -23.00
N GLY A 123 -19.01 -23.87 -21.72
CA GLY A 123 -20.41 -23.77 -21.28
C GLY A 123 -21.00 -22.38 -21.45
N LEU A 124 -20.23 -21.33 -21.16
CA LEU A 124 -20.63 -19.95 -21.45
C LEU A 124 -20.75 -19.69 -22.95
N ALA A 125 -19.81 -20.20 -23.75
CA ALA A 125 -19.86 -20.07 -25.19
C ALA A 125 -21.08 -20.80 -25.81
N ASN A 126 -21.42 -22.00 -25.30
CA ASN A 126 -22.61 -22.74 -25.69
C ASN A 126 -23.89 -21.99 -25.33
N LYS A 127 -23.95 -21.42 -24.11
CA LYS A 127 -25.06 -20.57 -23.69
C LYS A 127 -25.21 -19.35 -24.60
N SER A 128 -24.13 -18.60 -24.83
CA SER A 128 -24.15 -17.42 -25.72
C SER A 128 -24.60 -17.76 -27.14
N LEU A 129 -24.14 -18.89 -27.66
CA LEU A 129 -24.54 -19.39 -28.98
C LEU A 129 -26.03 -19.71 -29.01
N ASN A 130 -26.52 -20.48 -28.04
CA ASN A 130 -27.93 -20.86 -27.95
C ASN A 130 -28.82 -19.64 -27.73
N ASP A 131 -28.43 -18.71 -26.86
CA ASP A 131 -29.16 -17.46 -26.63
C ASP A 131 -29.27 -16.64 -27.93
N LEU A 132 -28.18 -16.53 -28.71
CA LEU A 132 -28.22 -15.82 -29.99
C LEU A 132 -29.10 -16.55 -31.02
N LYS A 133 -28.99 -17.88 -31.09
CA LYS A 133 -29.77 -18.73 -31.98
C LYS A 133 -31.26 -18.68 -31.65
N ASP A 134 -31.62 -18.81 -30.38
CA ASP A 134 -32.99 -18.93 -29.91
C ASP A 134 -33.71 -17.58 -29.77
N ASN A 135 -32.99 -16.47 -29.62
CA ASN A 135 -33.59 -15.14 -29.56
C ASN A 135 -33.61 -14.42 -30.91
N LYS A 136 -32.52 -14.50 -31.69
CA LYS A 136 -32.39 -13.73 -32.95
C LYS A 136 -32.70 -14.57 -34.19
N TYR A 137 -32.47 -15.88 -34.15
CA TYR A 137 -32.58 -16.77 -35.32
C TYR A 137 -33.49 -17.99 -35.10
N LYS A 138 -34.39 -17.95 -34.12
CA LYS A 138 -35.20 -19.09 -33.63
C LYS A 138 -35.87 -19.90 -34.74
N ASN A 139 -36.36 -19.18 -35.77
CA ASN A 139 -37.08 -19.74 -36.91
C ASN A 139 -36.37 -19.45 -38.24
N ASP A 140 -35.08 -19.06 -38.21
CA ASP A 140 -34.28 -18.75 -39.39
C ASP A 140 -32.95 -19.52 -39.43
N PRO A 141 -32.98 -20.86 -39.62
CA PRO A 141 -31.76 -21.67 -39.72
C PRO A 141 -30.86 -21.26 -40.89
N LYS A 142 -31.45 -20.75 -41.98
CA LYS A 142 -30.71 -20.27 -43.16
C LYS A 142 -29.98 -18.98 -42.85
N GLY A 143 -30.63 -18.02 -42.18
CA GLY A 143 -30.01 -16.78 -41.72
C GLY A 143 -28.99 -16.99 -40.61
N TRP A 144 -29.20 -17.95 -39.71
CA TRP A 144 -28.18 -18.36 -38.73
C TRP A 144 -26.91 -18.87 -39.41
N LYS A 145 -27.06 -19.82 -40.34
CA LYS A 145 -25.94 -20.36 -41.12
C LYS A 145 -25.24 -19.26 -41.92
N LYS A 146 -26.00 -18.39 -42.60
CA LYS A 146 -25.46 -17.26 -43.36
C LYS A 146 -24.69 -16.28 -42.46
N HIS A 147 -25.23 -15.93 -41.31
CA HIS A 147 -24.57 -15.07 -40.33
C HIS A 147 -23.23 -15.65 -39.88
N LEU A 148 -23.18 -16.95 -39.58
CA LEU A 148 -21.92 -17.60 -39.21
C LEU A 148 -20.93 -17.69 -40.38
N GLU A 149 -21.38 -17.99 -41.60
CA GLU A 149 -20.53 -18.00 -42.80
C GLU A 149 -19.91 -16.63 -43.09
N GLU A 150 -20.69 -15.56 -42.90
CA GLU A 150 -20.22 -14.18 -43.03
C GLU A 150 -19.26 -13.80 -41.90
N THR A 151 -19.49 -14.31 -40.69
CA THR A 151 -18.64 -14.03 -39.52
C THR A 151 -17.31 -14.81 -39.56
N PHE A 152 -17.32 -16.04 -40.11
CA PHE A 152 -16.20 -16.97 -40.13
C PHE A 152 -15.89 -17.48 -41.55
N PRO A 153 -15.48 -16.59 -42.49
CA PRO A 153 -15.29 -16.94 -43.89
C PRO A 153 -14.15 -17.95 -44.17
N GLY A 154 -13.20 -18.11 -43.23
CA GLY A 154 -12.11 -19.08 -43.31
C GLY A 154 -12.46 -20.50 -42.83
N VAL A 155 -13.68 -20.73 -42.34
CA VAL A 155 -14.13 -22.00 -41.76
C VAL A 155 -15.00 -22.76 -42.77
N LYS A 156 -14.97 -24.10 -42.71
CA LYS A 156 -15.83 -24.93 -43.55
C LYS A 156 -17.30 -24.55 -43.33
N LYS A 157 -18.03 -24.39 -44.44
CA LYS A 157 -19.43 -23.92 -44.49
C LYS A 157 -20.48 -24.93 -44.00
N ASN A 158 -20.10 -25.87 -43.13
CA ASN A 158 -21.05 -26.73 -42.44
C ASN A 158 -21.34 -26.15 -41.06
N LEU A 159 -22.56 -26.40 -40.56
CA LEU A 159 -23.06 -25.73 -39.38
C LEU A 159 -22.23 -26.07 -38.13
N THR A 160 -21.76 -27.32 -38.00
CA THR A 160 -20.98 -27.77 -36.84
C THR A 160 -19.64 -27.03 -36.73
N ASP A 161 -18.88 -26.94 -37.82
CA ASP A 161 -17.59 -26.25 -37.83
C ASP A 161 -17.76 -24.73 -37.60
N LEU A 162 -18.82 -24.14 -38.15
CA LEU A 162 -19.17 -22.73 -37.95
C LEU A 162 -19.62 -22.42 -36.51
N GLU A 163 -20.43 -23.28 -35.90
CA GLU A 163 -20.83 -23.16 -34.49
C GLU A 163 -19.63 -23.37 -33.55
N ASN A 164 -18.70 -24.27 -33.91
CA ASN A 164 -17.42 -24.40 -33.21
C ASN A 164 -16.56 -23.13 -33.33
N ALA A 165 -16.50 -22.52 -34.51
CA ALA A 165 -15.80 -21.26 -34.73
C ALA A 165 -16.37 -20.12 -33.88
N TYR A 166 -17.70 -20.05 -33.74
CA TYR A 166 -18.34 -19.10 -32.82
C TYR A 166 -17.86 -19.29 -31.38
N LYS A 167 -17.86 -20.54 -30.88
CA LYS A 167 -17.41 -20.84 -29.51
C LYS A 167 -15.94 -20.50 -29.30
N SER A 168 -15.08 -20.86 -30.25
CA SER A 168 -13.66 -20.54 -30.22
C SER A 168 -13.42 -19.02 -30.24
N ASN A 169 -14.18 -18.28 -31.06
CA ASN A 169 -14.11 -16.82 -31.10
C ASN A 169 -14.60 -16.17 -29.80
N PHE A 170 -15.65 -16.71 -29.18
CA PHE A 170 -16.11 -16.25 -27.86
C PHE A 170 -15.00 -16.39 -26.82
N ILE A 171 -14.32 -17.53 -26.77
CA ILE A 171 -13.20 -17.78 -25.86
C ILE A 171 -12.04 -16.79 -26.11
N LEU A 172 -11.76 -16.46 -27.37
CA LEU A 172 -10.67 -15.56 -27.74
C LEU A 172 -11.01 -14.07 -27.56
N ASN A 173 -12.26 -13.66 -27.75
CA ASN A 173 -12.58 -12.26 -28.00
C ASN A 173 -13.75 -11.69 -27.18
N ASP A 174 -14.44 -12.49 -26.35
CA ASP A 174 -15.54 -11.96 -25.53
C ASP A 174 -15.04 -10.92 -24.51
N SER A 175 -15.74 -9.80 -24.43
CA SER A 175 -15.34 -8.64 -23.62
C SER A 175 -15.47 -8.87 -22.11
N SER A 176 -16.22 -9.90 -21.68
CA SER A 176 -16.52 -10.16 -20.26
C SER A 176 -16.14 -11.58 -19.82
N ASN A 177 -16.01 -12.51 -20.75
CA ASN A 177 -15.86 -13.95 -20.49
C ASN A 177 -14.80 -14.62 -21.36
N SER A 178 -13.91 -13.87 -22.01
CA SER A 178 -12.75 -14.44 -22.70
C SER A 178 -11.84 -15.24 -21.76
N ALA A 179 -10.99 -16.07 -22.35
CA ALA A 179 -10.01 -16.88 -21.65
C ALA A 179 -9.13 -16.04 -20.70
N PHE A 180 -8.68 -14.87 -21.14
CA PHE A 180 -7.90 -13.97 -20.30
C PHE A 180 -8.70 -13.49 -19.10
N ILE A 181 -9.94 -13.02 -19.29
CA ILE A 181 -10.73 -12.46 -18.19
C ILE A 181 -11.00 -13.53 -17.13
N LYS A 182 -11.36 -14.76 -17.55
CA LYS A 182 -11.60 -15.87 -16.61
C LYS A 182 -10.32 -16.30 -15.88
N LEU A 183 -9.21 -16.46 -16.62
CA LEU A 183 -7.94 -16.84 -16.01
C LEU A 183 -7.39 -15.74 -15.08
N LYS A 184 -7.52 -14.47 -15.48
CA LYS A 184 -7.20 -13.30 -14.65
C LYS A 184 -8.06 -13.25 -13.40
N ASN A 185 -9.38 -13.42 -13.50
CA ASN A 185 -10.26 -13.39 -12.32
C ASN A 185 -9.99 -14.56 -11.35
N LEU A 186 -9.42 -15.66 -11.84
CA LEU A 186 -9.03 -16.80 -11.03
C LEU A 186 -7.66 -16.60 -10.35
N LEU A 187 -6.70 -15.99 -11.05
CA LEU A 187 -5.32 -15.79 -10.57
C LEU A 187 -5.11 -14.45 -9.87
N MET A 188 -5.85 -13.40 -10.23
CA MET A 188 -5.58 -12.02 -9.86
C MET A 188 -6.83 -11.32 -9.33
N PHE A 189 -6.77 -9.99 -9.15
CA PHE A 189 -7.93 -9.19 -8.78
C PHE A 189 -8.98 -9.18 -9.91
N ASN A 190 -10.24 -9.35 -9.53
CA ASN A 190 -11.37 -9.20 -10.45
C ASN A 190 -11.69 -7.69 -10.67
N SER A 191 -12.83 -7.39 -11.30
CA SER A 191 -13.32 -6.02 -11.49
C SER A 191 -13.60 -5.25 -10.18
N THR A 192 -13.87 -5.96 -9.09
CA THR A 192 -14.27 -5.40 -7.79
C THR A 192 -13.39 -6.00 -6.69
N VAL A 193 -12.34 -5.28 -6.31
CA VAL A 193 -11.32 -5.76 -5.35
C VAL A 193 -11.93 -6.41 -4.10
N ALA A 194 -13.07 -5.92 -3.60
CA ALA A 194 -13.82 -6.49 -2.48
C ALA A 194 -14.27 -7.95 -2.66
N ASP A 195 -14.55 -8.40 -3.89
CA ASP A 195 -14.98 -9.77 -4.20
C ASP A 195 -13.80 -10.73 -4.42
N SER A 196 -12.62 -10.19 -4.75
CA SER A 196 -11.39 -10.95 -5.01
C SER A 196 -10.42 -10.99 -3.83
N MET A 197 -10.53 -10.02 -2.93
CA MET A 197 -10.05 -10.13 -1.57
C MET A 197 -11.01 -11.03 -0.80
N TRP A 198 -10.54 -11.71 0.24
CA TRP A 198 -11.36 -12.51 1.17
C TRP A 198 -11.67 -13.95 0.79
N GLN A 199 -11.24 -14.43 -0.38
CA GLN A 199 -11.56 -15.77 -0.86
C GLN A 199 -10.65 -16.89 -0.32
N LYS A 200 -9.76 -16.65 0.65
CA LYS A 200 -8.84 -17.68 1.15
C LYS A 200 -8.75 -17.66 2.66
N GLY A 201 -8.94 -18.81 3.30
CA GLY A 201 -8.82 -18.95 4.74
C GLY A 201 -9.68 -20.09 5.33
N ILE A 202 -9.84 -20.03 6.65
CA ILE A 202 -10.68 -20.95 7.41
C ILE A 202 -12.15 -20.56 7.22
N GLN A 203 -12.98 -21.52 6.83
CA GLN A 203 -14.43 -21.34 6.77
C GLN A 203 -14.96 -21.03 8.17
N THR A 204 -15.86 -20.06 8.27
CA THR A 204 -16.47 -19.68 9.55
C THR A 204 -17.98 -19.76 9.48
N THR A 205 -18.60 -20.03 10.62
CA THR A 205 -20.05 -19.93 10.82
C THR A 205 -20.34 -18.92 11.92
N ASN A 206 -21.52 -18.30 11.86
CA ASN A 206 -22.01 -17.45 12.95
C ASN A 206 -22.17 -18.31 14.21
N LEU A 207 -21.77 -17.74 15.34
CA LEU A 207 -21.83 -18.37 16.64
C LEU A 207 -23.19 -18.10 17.29
N ASP A 208 -23.95 -19.16 17.54
CA ASP A 208 -25.11 -19.14 18.42
C ASP A 208 -24.82 -20.02 19.63
N TRP A 209 -24.58 -19.38 20.78
CA TRP A 209 -24.26 -20.07 22.02
C TRP A 209 -25.35 -21.00 22.49
N LYS A 210 -26.64 -20.67 22.30
CA LYS A 210 -27.75 -21.52 22.75
C LYS A 210 -27.80 -22.83 21.98
N THR A 211 -27.62 -22.74 20.66
CA THR A 211 -27.53 -23.94 19.81
C THR A 211 -26.26 -24.74 20.13
N LEU A 212 -25.12 -24.07 20.33
CA LEU A 212 -23.85 -24.73 20.63
C LEU A 212 -23.88 -25.51 21.96
N THR A 213 -24.38 -24.88 23.03
CA THR A 213 -24.46 -25.49 24.37
C THR A 213 -25.48 -26.62 24.42
N SER A 214 -26.61 -26.49 23.72
CA SER A 214 -27.59 -27.57 23.54
C SER A 214 -26.99 -28.78 22.82
N ASN A 215 -26.28 -28.56 21.70
CA ASN A 215 -25.60 -29.63 20.96
C ASN A 215 -24.52 -30.32 21.80
N PHE A 216 -23.76 -29.55 22.59
CA PHE A 216 -22.78 -30.11 23.52
C PHE A 216 -23.43 -30.96 24.61
N ALA A 217 -24.52 -30.49 25.24
CA ALA A 217 -25.26 -31.25 26.23
C ALA A 217 -25.79 -32.58 25.67
N ASN A 218 -26.29 -32.56 24.43
CA ASN A 218 -26.76 -33.75 23.71
C ASN A 218 -25.63 -34.73 23.36
N ALA A 219 -24.42 -34.23 23.09
CA ALA A 219 -23.24 -35.07 22.84
C ALA A 219 -22.72 -35.77 24.13
N TYR A 220 -23.01 -35.20 25.30
CA TYR A 220 -22.61 -35.72 26.62
C TYR A 220 -23.81 -35.93 27.55
N PRO A 221 -24.75 -36.83 27.22
CA PRO A 221 -25.96 -37.02 28.03
C PRO A 221 -25.62 -37.64 29.40
N ASN A 222 -26.45 -37.32 30.39
CA ASN A 222 -26.43 -37.91 31.74
C ASN A 222 -25.10 -37.72 32.50
N LYS A 223 -24.36 -36.63 32.24
CA LYS A 223 -23.18 -36.24 33.02
C LYS A 223 -23.59 -35.17 34.01
N ASN A 224 -24.02 -35.58 35.20
CA ASN A 224 -24.67 -34.69 36.18
C ASN A 224 -23.67 -33.95 37.11
N SER A 225 -22.37 -34.01 36.82
CA SER A 225 -21.36 -33.22 37.52
C SER A 225 -20.29 -32.70 36.57
N LEU A 226 -19.68 -31.58 36.94
CA LEU A 226 -18.57 -30.99 36.18
C LEU A 226 -17.37 -31.95 36.04
N ASP A 227 -17.08 -32.74 37.07
CA ASP A 227 -15.98 -33.71 37.05
C ASP A 227 -16.26 -34.87 36.09
N ALA A 228 -17.47 -35.42 36.13
CA ALA A 228 -17.88 -36.49 35.23
C ALA A 228 -17.91 -36.02 33.76
N LEU A 229 -18.33 -34.78 33.54
CA LEU A 229 -18.34 -34.15 32.23
C LEU A 229 -16.92 -33.87 31.71
N ALA A 230 -16.05 -33.29 32.52
CA ALA A 230 -14.66 -33.01 32.14
C ALA A 230 -13.87 -34.28 31.82
N LYS A 231 -14.07 -35.36 32.60
CA LYS A 231 -13.49 -36.67 32.31
C LYS A 231 -14.00 -37.24 30.99
N ALA A 232 -15.31 -37.16 30.74
CA ALA A 232 -15.90 -37.64 29.48
C ALA A 232 -15.37 -36.88 28.25
N VAL A 233 -15.16 -35.56 28.36
CA VAL A 233 -14.53 -34.76 27.31
C VAL A 233 -13.09 -35.23 27.08
N LYS A 234 -12.28 -35.37 28.14
CA LYS A 234 -10.91 -35.86 28.03
C LYS A 234 -10.82 -37.25 27.40
N ASP A 235 -11.71 -38.17 27.79
CA ASP A 235 -11.78 -39.52 27.23
C ASP A 235 -12.14 -39.49 25.72
N ALA A 236 -13.04 -38.60 25.31
CA ALA A 236 -13.38 -38.39 23.90
C ALA A 236 -12.17 -37.90 23.08
N PHE A 237 -11.41 -36.91 23.59
CA PHE A 237 -10.20 -36.43 22.90
C PHE A 237 -9.05 -37.44 22.92
N THR A 238 -8.93 -38.26 23.96
CA THR A 238 -7.95 -39.36 24.02
C THR A 238 -8.21 -40.40 22.93
N ASN A 239 -9.49 -40.64 22.59
CA ASN A 239 -9.91 -41.58 21.55
C ASN A 239 -10.17 -40.93 20.17
N ALA A 240 -9.88 -39.64 20.00
CA ALA A 240 -10.28 -38.85 18.84
C ALA A 240 -9.74 -39.36 17.49
N ASP A 241 -8.59 -40.03 17.48
CA ASP A 241 -7.96 -40.53 16.24
C ASP A 241 -8.84 -41.53 15.47
N LYS A 242 -9.84 -42.13 16.14
CA LYS A 242 -10.79 -43.07 15.54
C LYS A 242 -11.88 -42.38 14.72
N ASN A 243 -12.29 -41.17 15.12
CA ASN A 243 -13.32 -40.40 14.42
C ASN A 243 -13.27 -38.93 14.85
N TRP A 244 -12.58 -38.09 14.07
CA TRP A 244 -12.49 -36.66 14.35
C TRP A 244 -13.79 -35.88 14.14
N ASN A 245 -14.77 -36.47 13.45
CA ASN A 245 -16.06 -35.85 13.19
C ASN A 245 -17.11 -36.21 14.27
N ASP A 246 -16.70 -36.85 15.37
CA ASP A 246 -17.58 -37.11 16.51
C ASP A 246 -18.11 -35.78 17.09
N ALA A 247 -19.43 -35.70 17.29
CA ALA A 247 -20.10 -34.54 17.87
C ALA A 247 -19.49 -34.13 19.22
N LYS A 248 -18.99 -35.08 20.01
CA LYS A 248 -18.31 -34.82 21.29
C LYS A 248 -17.04 -33.97 21.13
N ILE A 249 -16.29 -34.20 20.06
CA ILE A 249 -15.05 -33.49 19.75
C ILE A 249 -15.37 -32.12 19.14
N ILE A 250 -16.27 -32.10 18.15
CA ILE A 250 -16.65 -30.88 17.44
C ILE A 250 -17.25 -29.85 18.39
N THR A 251 -18.23 -30.23 19.22
CA THR A 251 -18.96 -29.30 20.09
C THR A 251 -18.06 -28.67 21.16
N PHE A 252 -17.16 -29.44 21.78
CA PHE A 252 -16.19 -28.89 22.74
C PHE A 252 -15.14 -28.00 22.05
N THR A 253 -14.64 -28.40 20.89
CA THR A 253 -13.70 -27.57 20.11
C THR A 253 -14.36 -26.24 19.72
N ASN A 254 -15.64 -26.26 19.34
CA ASN A 254 -16.41 -25.06 19.04
C ASN A 254 -16.62 -24.17 20.27
N MET A 255 -16.80 -24.73 21.48
CA MET A 255 -16.82 -23.95 22.72
C MET A 255 -15.48 -23.25 22.96
N VAL A 256 -14.35 -23.96 22.80
CA VAL A 256 -13.01 -23.38 22.92
C VAL A 256 -12.84 -22.21 21.94
N ASN A 257 -13.24 -22.40 20.67
CA ASN A 257 -13.18 -21.34 19.67
C ASN A 257 -14.14 -20.17 19.96
N GLY A 258 -15.32 -20.44 20.53
CA GLY A 258 -16.27 -19.40 20.95
C GLY A 258 -15.72 -18.51 22.08
N LEU A 259 -14.78 -19.02 22.86
CA LEU A 259 -14.06 -18.25 23.88
C LEU A 259 -12.77 -17.58 23.36
N GLY A 260 -12.55 -17.57 22.05
CA GLY A 260 -11.38 -16.96 21.41
C GLY A 260 -10.23 -17.91 21.09
N GLY A 261 -10.46 -19.22 21.17
CA GLY A 261 -9.47 -20.25 20.83
C GLY A 261 -8.43 -20.49 21.93
N ILE A 262 -7.45 -21.35 21.64
CA ILE A 262 -6.30 -21.57 22.52
C ILE A 262 -5.32 -20.42 22.30
N SER A 263 -5.43 -19.37 23.12
CA SER A 263 -4.54 -18.22 23.03
C SER A 263 -3.14 -18.53 23.61
N ASP A 264 -2.10 -18.12 22.90
CA ASP A 264 -0.76 -17.97 23.47
C ASP A 264 -0.82 -16.77 24.43
N ARG A 265 -0.99 -16.99 25.73
CA ARG A 265 -0.66 -15.93 26.69
C ARG A 265 0.83 -15.66 26.54
N SER A 266 1.21 -14.55 25.91
CA SER A 266 2.60 -14.11 25.78
C SER A 266 3.19 -13.84 27.17
N SER A 267 3.72 -14.86 27.82
CA SER A 267 4.49 -14.72 29.06
C SER A 267 5.90 -14.24 28.69
N THR A 268 6.01 -13.01 28.20
CA THR A 268 7.31 -12.34 28.10
C THR A 268 7.62 -11.66 29.43
N GLY A 269 8.29 -12.41 30.31
CA GLY A 269 9.18 -11.89 31.35
C GLY A 269 8.58 -11.62 32.74
N GLY A 270 9.10 -12.36 33.74
CA GLY A 270 9.24 -11.88 35.11
C GLY A 270 7.99 -11.93 36.00
N SER A 271 8.18 -12.44 37.22
CA SER A 271 7.19 -12.57 38.29
C SER A 271 6.24 -11.36 38.42
N GLY A 272 4.93 -11.61 38.35
CA GLY A 272 3.91 -10.76 38.98
C GLY A 272 3.04 -9.87 38.09
N VAL A 273 3.26 -9.77 36.78
CA VAL A 273 2.39 -8.96 35.91
C VAL A 273 1.33 -9.84 35.23
N SER A 274 0.08 -9.71 35.65
CA SER A 274 -1.05 -10.32 34.94
C SER A 274 -1.19 -9.66 33.56
N ASN A 275 -1.09 -10.43 32.48
CA ASN A 275 -1.46 -9.95 31.14
C ASN A 275 -2.95 -9.60 31.13
N ASN A 276 -3.27 -8.32 30.96
CA ASN A 276 -4.64 -7.81 30.99
C ASN A 276 -5.35 -7.84 29.62
N THR A 277 -4.71 -8.37 28.57
CA THR A 277 -5.26 -8.46 27.21
C THR A 277 -5.42 -9.91 26.73
N LEU A 278 -6.32 -10.13 25.76
CA LEU A 278 -6.61 -11.42 25.14
C LEU A 278 -6.41 -11.30 23.62
N THR A 279 -5.58 -12.13 23.01
CA THR A 279 -5.52 -12.27 21.54
C THR A 279 -6.40 -13.41 21.09
N ILE A 280 -7.29 -13.14 20.14
CA ILE A 280 -8.25 -14.12 19.63
C ILE A 280 -7.64 -14.90 18.46
N THR A 281 -7.77 -16.22 18.48
CA THR A 281 -7.29 -17.13 17.43
C THR A 281 -8.31 -18.26 17.18
N TYR A 282 -7.98 -19.18 16.27
CA TYR A 282 -8.74 -20.41 16.04
C TYR A 282 -7.92 -21.64 16.39
N SER A 283 -8.60 -22.72 16.74
CA SER A 283 -7.99 -23.97 17.16
C SER A 283 -8.69 -25.17 16.52
N SER A 284 -7.89 -26.06 15.93
CA SER A 284 -8.36 -27.34 15.43
C SER A 284 -8.59 -28.34 16.56
N ALA A 285 -9.35 -29.41 16.29
CA ALA A 285 -9.57 -30.46 17.28
C ALA A 285 -8.25 -31.14 17.68
N LYS A 286 -7.28 -31.27 16.77
CA LYS A 286 -5.94 -31.78 17.07
C LYS A 286 -5.17 -30.87 18.02
N GLN A 287 -5.24 -29.55 17.84
CA GLN A 287 -4.61 -28.59 18.75
C GLN A 287 -5.25 -28.63 20.15
N VAL A 288 -6.58 -28.78 20.22
CA VAL A 288 -7.28 -28.99 21.50
C VAL A 288 -6.84 -30.29 22.17
N LYS A 289 -6.73 -31.39 21.42
CA LYS A 289 -6.20 -32.67 21.94
C LYS A 289 -4.78 -32.50 22.49
N GLN A 290 -3.90 -31.82 21.77
CA GLN A 290 -2.54 -31.52 22.21
C GLN A 290 -2.57 -30.74 23.52
N LYS A 291 -3.36 -29.67 23.62
CA LYS A 291 -3.48 -28.87 24.85
C LYS A 291 -3.98 -29.69 26.05
N ILE A 292 -4.93 -30.61 25.84
CA ILE A 292 -5.40 -31.54 26.86
C ILE A 292 -4.29 -32.52 27.30
N SER A 293 -3.40 -32.89 26.38
CA SER A 293 -2.36 -33.92 26.57
C SER A 293 -1.03 -33.38 27.09
N SER A 294 -0.64 -32.16 26.73
CA SER A 294 0.67 -31.55 27.06
C SER A 294 0.81 -31.07 28.51
N SER A 295 -0.26 -31.11 29.30
CA SER A 295 -0.28 -30.65 30.70
C SER A 295 0.37 -31.63 31.71
N ASN A 296 1.38 -32.41 31.29
CA ASN A 296 1.88 -33.57 32.04
C ASN A 296 3.14 -33.36 32.90
N ASN A 297 3.63 -32.11 33.10
CA ASN A 297 4.80 -31.86 33.95
C ASN A 297 4.49 -30.99 35.19
N GLY A 298 3.67 -31.55 36.09
CA GLY A 298 3.53 -31.07 37.48
C GLY A 298 2.60 -29.86 37.64
N THR A 299 1.46 -30.08 38.30
CA THR A 299 0.52 -29.06 38.82
C THR A 299 -0.34 -28.25 37.81
N ALA A 300 -1.17 -28.95 36.99
CA ALA A 300 -2.60 -28.66 36.73
C ALA A 300 -3.12 -29.41 35.47
N ASN A 301 -4.18 -30.21 35.65
CA ASN A 301 -4.63 -31.29 34.75
C ASN A 301 -5.30 -30.80 33.45
N GLY A 302 -5.20 -31.57 32.35
CA GLY A 302 -6.05 -31.35 31.16
C GLY A 302 -7.55 -31.28 31.49
N GLU A 303 -7.99 -32.03 32.51
CA GLU A 303 -9.33 -31.90 33.09
C GLU A 303 -9.57 -30.55 33.77
N THR A 304 -8.59 -29.99 34.49
CA THR A 304 -8.70 -28.66 35.10
C THR A 304 -8.91 -27.59 34.02
N TRP A 305 -8.17 -27.67 32.91
CA TRP A 305 -8.38 -26.76 31.78
C TRP A 305 -9.76 -26.94 31.14
N ILE A 306 -10.23 -28.17 30.96
CA ILE A 306 -11.60 -28.43 30.48
C ILE A 306 -12.63 -27.81 31.43
N LYS A 307 -12.48 -28.01 32.75
CA LYS A 307 -13.37 -27.42 33.76
C LYS A 307 -13.37 -25.89 33.69
N GLU A 308 -12.20 -25.27 33.52
CA GLU A 308 -12.07 -23.82 33.34
C GLU A 308 -12.88 -23.34 32.11
N ILE A 309 -12.74 -24.01 30.96
CA ILE A 309 -13.49 -23.68 29.74
C ILE A 309 -15.01 -23.81 29.99
N LEU A 310 -15.45 -24.91 30.59
CA LEU A 310 -16.86 -25.16 30.87
C LEU A 310 -17.45 -24.13 31.84
N SER A 311 -16.71 -23.75 32.88
CA SER A 311 -17.12 -22.71 33.84
C SER A 311 -17.14 -21.30 33.25
N LYS A 312 -16.34 -21.02 32.21
CA LYS A 312 -16.46 -19.77 31.45
C LYS A 312 -17.74 -19.72 30.61
N VAL A 313 -18.22 -20.86 30.12
CA VAL A 313 -19.44 -20.91 29.30
C VAL A 313 -20.71 -20.87 30.16
N SER A 314 -20.72 -21.46 31.36
CA SER A 314 -21.90 -21.49 32.23
C SER A 314 -21.55 -21.32 33.71
N ASP A 315 -22.26 -20.42 34.40
CA ASP A 315 -22.15 -20.22 35.86
C ASP A 315 -22.56 -21.49 36.64
N ASP A 316 -23.47 -22.29 36.07
CA ASP A 316 -24.00 -23.51 36.68
C ASP A 316 -23.28 -24.78 36.21
N ALA A 317 -22.09 -24.67 35.61
CA ALA A 317 -21.34 -25.81 35.04
C ALA A 317 -21.16 -27.00 36.02
N ARG A 318 -21.28 -26.77 37.34
CA ARG A 318 -21.32 -27.81 38.40
C ARG A 318 -22.42 -28.86 38.18
N SER A 319 -23.56 -28.48 37.62
CA SER A 319 -24.68 -29.37 37.27
C SER A 319 -24.44 -30.20 36.00
N GLY A 320 -23.22 -30.14 35.45
CA GLY A 320 -22.80 -30.94 34.31
C GLY A 320 -23.60 -30.64 33.04
N SER A 321 -24.02 -31.66 32.30
CA SER A 321 -24.70 -31.51 30.99
C SER A 321 -26.02 -30.72 31.08
N ILE A 322 -26.70 -30.72 32.23
CA ILE A 322 -27.95 -29.97 32.44
C ILE A 322 -27.71 -28.46 32.29
N ALA A 323 -26.59 -27.96 32.83
CA ALA A 323 -26.23 -26.54 32.80
C ALA A 323 -26.05 -25.97 31.38
N PHE A 324 -25.73 -26.84 30.42
CA PHE A 324 -25.55 -26.48 29.01
C PHE A 324 -26.85 -26.65 28.21
N ARG A 325 -27.72 -27.58 28.61
CA ARG A 325 -29.05 -27.75 28.01
C ARG A 325 -29.99 -26.59 28.34
N GLU A 326 -29.91 -26.11 29.57
CA GLU A 326 -30.71 -25.00 30.13
C GLU A 326 -29.91 -23.69 30.15
N TRP A 327 -28.96 -23.56 29.22
CA TRP A 327 -28.01 -22.47 29.21
C TRP A 327 -28.68 -21.09 29.09
N ASN A 328 -28.26 -20.19 29.98
CA ASN A 328 -28.47 -18.76 29.90
C ASN A 328 -27.10 -18.06 29.88
N LYS A 329 -27.05 -16.86 29.30
CA LYS A 329 -25.82 -16.07 29.23
C LYS A 329 -25.27 -15.78 30.64
N PRO A 330 -24.05 -16.22 30.99
CA PRO A 330 -23.48 -15.99 32.32
C PRO A 330 -22.99 -14.55 32.49
N LEU A 331 -22.82 -14.11 33.73
CA LEU A 331 -22.25 -12.79 34.08
C LEU A 331 -20.91 -12.99 34.80
N ASN A 332 -20.03 -13.76 34.17
CA ASN A 332 -18.83 -14.33 34.79
C ASN A 332 -17.51 -13.75 34.27
N TYR A 333 -17.55 -12.73 33.41
CA TYR A 333 -16.33 -12.13 32.89
C TYR A 333 -15.60 -11.29 33.95
N SER A 334 -16.33 -10.57 34.81
CA SER A 334 -15.75 -9.66 35.81
C SER A 334 -14.88 -10.32 36.88
N LYS A 335 -15.02 -11.65 37.08
CA LYS A 335 -14.29 -12.41 38.10
C LYS A 335 -12.84 -12.68 37.68
N ASP A 336 -12.66 -13.23 36.48
CA ASP A 336 -11.37 -13.78 36.00
C ASP A 336 -10.99 -13.34 34.57
N GLY A 337 -11.79 -12.44 33.98
CA GLY A 337 -11.58 -11.89 32.64
C GLY A 337 -10.40 -10.92 32.57
N PRO A 338 -9.67 -10.86 31.44
CA PRO A 338 -8.71 -9.81 31.16
C PRO A 338 -9.40 -8.43 31.23
N LYS A 339 -8.99 -7.60 32.20
CA LYS A 339 -9.67 -6.34 32.54
C LYS A 339 -9.67 -5.32 31.41
N ASP A 340 -8.62 -5.33 30.61
CA ASP A 340 -8.41 -4.30 29.58
C ASP A 340 -9.05 -4.72 28.25
N PHE A 341 -9.32 -6.01 28.02
CA PHE A 341 -9.91 -6.51 26.78
C PHE A 341 -11.30 -5.91 26.52
N ILE A 342 -11.51 -5.52 25.27
CA ILE A 342 -12.79 -5.07 24.74
C ILE A 342 -13.21 -5.94 23.57
N ASN A 343 -14.50 -6.21 23.43
CA ASN A 343 -15.02 -6.99 22.31
C ASN A 343 -15.19 -6.15 21.04
N TYR A 344 -15.66 -6.80 19.97
CA TYR A 344 -15.97 -6.21 18.66
C TYR A 344 -16.98 -5.05 18.70
N ASN A 345 -17.71 -4.84 19.81
CA ASN A 345 -18.62 -3.72 20.02
C ASN A 345 -17.98 -2.55 20.79
N ASN A 346 -16.66 -2.59 21.06
CA ASN A 346 -15.95 -1.61 21.88
C ASN A 346 -16.44 -1.56 23.34
N GLN A 347 -16.75 -2.72 23.92
CA GLN A 347 -17.26 -2.83 25.29
C GLN A 347 -16.48 -3.90 26.06
N THR A 348 -16.26 -3.67 27.35
CA THR A 348 -15.81 -4.71 28.26
C THR A 348 -16.91 -5.79 28.34
N PRO A 349 -16.59 -7.06 28.02
CA PRO A 349 -17.58 -8.13 28.09
C PRO A 349 -18.17 -8.27 29.49
N GLN A 350 -19.46 -8.59 29.56
CA GLN A 350 -20.10 -9.05 30.80
C GLN A 350 -20.00 -10.57 30.93
N SER A 351 -19.89 -11.26 29.78
CA SER A 351 -19.76 -12.72 29.68
C SER A 351 -18.54 -13.10 28.84
N TRP A 352 -17.89 -14.21 29.19
CA TRP A 352 -16.91 -14.88 28.33
C TRP A 352 -17.49 -15.34 26.99
N THR A 353 -18.81 -15.38 26.84
CA THR A 353 -19.49 -15.72 25.59
C THR A 353 -19.64 -14.54 24.61
N GLU A 354 -19.13 -13.36 24.97
CA GLU A 354 -19.18 -12.14 24.12
C GLU A 354 -17.85 -11.81 23.42
N ILE A 355 -16.92 -12.77 23.38
CA ILE A 355 -15.56 -12.56 22.85
C ILE A 355 -15.56 -12.52 21.32
N VAL A 356 -16.27 -13.44 20.65
CA VAL A 356 -16.36 -13.53 19.19
C VAL A 356 -17.81 -13.72 18.72
N THR A 357 -18.07 -13.35 17.46
CA THR A 357 -19.36 -13.56 16.77
C THR A 357 -19.35 -14.76 15.82
N GLN A 358 -18.16 -15.28 15.49
CA GLN A 358 -17.97 -16.34 14.51
C GLN A 358 -16.91 -17.33 14.98
N ILE A 359 -17.11 -18.61 14.65
CA ILE A 359 -16.18 -19.71 14.94
C ILE A 359 -15.80 -20.45 13.66
N PRO A 360 -14.65 -21.12 13.60
CA PRO A 360 -14.24 -21.87 12.43
C PRO A 360 -15.09 -23.14 12.27
N THR A 361 -15.27 -23.57 11.02
CA THR A 361 -15.80 -24.89 10.70
C THR A 361 -14.70 -25.94 10.81
N LEU A 362 -15.05 -27.13 11.30
CA LEU A 362 -14.12 -28.24 11.52
C LEU A 362 -14.41 -29.37 10.54
N GLU A 363 -13.36 -30.02 10.04
CA GLU A 363 -13.47 -31.19 9.16
C GLU A 363 -12.27 -32.12 9.38
N ASN A 364 -12.53 -33.39 9.68
CA ASN A 364 -11.50 -34.43 9.86
C ASN A 364 -10.39 -34.05 10.87
N GLY A 365 -10.78 -33.32 11.92
CA GLY A 365 -9.91 -32.93 13.03
C GLY A 365 -9.10 -31.66 12.78
N GLU A 366 -9.24 -31.08 11.58
CA GLU A 366 -8.59 -29.85 11.14
C GLU A 366 -9.61 -28.71 11.00
N LEU A 367 -9.08 -27.49 10.83
CA LEU A 367 -9.87 -26.34 10.42
C LEU A 367 -10.24 -26.51 8.94
N LYS A 368 -11.53 -26.40 8.62
CA LYS A 368 -12.01 -26.49 7.25
C LYS A 368 -11.58 -25.26 6.45
N ILE A 369 -10.93 -25.48 5.32
CA ILE A 369 -10.40 -24.43 4.45
C ILE A 369 -11.40 -24.15 3.32
N ASP A 370 -11.51 -22.90 2.90
CA ASP A 370 -12.31 -22.51 1.74
C ASP A 370 -11.82 -23.23 0.45
N PRO A 371 -12.71 -23.73 -0.43
CA PRO A 371 -12.32 -24.38 -1.69
C PRO A 371 -11.54 -23.49 -2.66
N ILE A 372 -11.52 -22.17 -2.49
CA ILE A 372 -10.61 -21.27 -3.20
C ILE A 372 -9.33 -21.19 -2.38
N LYS A 373 -8.33 -21.96 -2.80
CA LYS A 373 -7.21 -22.35 -1.93
C LYS A 373 -5.93 -21.59 -2.28
N GLY A 374 -5.14 -21.30 -1.25
CA GLY A 374 -3.86 -20.58 -1.29
C GLY A 374 -3.35 -20.20 0.09
N GLU A 375 -2.08 -19.83 0.19
CA GLU A 375 -1.49 -19.38 1.46
C GLU A 375 -2.17 -18.12 1.99
N TYR A 376 -2.39 -18.13 3.29
CA TYR A 376 -3.44 -17.42 4.01
C TYR A 376 -3.14 -15.94 4.23
N GLY A 377 -4.19 -15.11 4.19
CA GLY A 377 -4.16 -13.65 4.25
C GLY A 377 -5.38 -13.08 3.51
N ALA A 378 -5.44 -11.76 3.31
CA ALA A 378 -6.47 -11.17 2.45
C ALA A 378 -6.15 -11.36 0.96
N ILE A 379 -4.88 -11.60 0.63
CA ILE A 379 -4.32 -11.72 -0.73
C ILE A 379 -3.64 -13.08 -0.95
N SER A 380 -3.80 -13.62 -2.16
CA SER A 380 -3.17 -14.86 -2.63
C SER A 380 -1.73 -14.65 -3.14
N ASN A 381 -0.99 -15.74 -3.39
CA ASN A 381 0.37 -15.67 -3.93
C ASN A 381 0.44 -15.03 -5.32
N SER A 382 -0.54 -15.29 -6.18
CA SER A 382 -0.60 -14.71 -7.53
C SER A 382 -1.00 -13.23 -7.48
N GLN A 383 -1.93 -12.86 -6.59
CA GLN A 383 -2.22 -11.45 -6.31
C GLN A 383 -0.99 -10.73 -5.72
N LYS A 384 -0.26 -11.36 -4.80
CA LYS A 384 1.02 -10.85 -4.27
C LYS A 384 2.03 -10.65 -5.40
N TYR A 385 2.13 -11.57 -6.35
CA TYR A 385 3.00 -11.38 -7.51
C TYR A 385 2.63 -10.12 -8.32
N ALA A 386 1.33 -9.87 -8.54
CA ALA A 386 0.88 -8.64 -9.20
C ALA A 386 1.22 -7.38 -8.38
N ILE A 387 1.04 -7.42 -7.06
CA ILE A 387 1.41 -6.32 -6.15
C ILE A 387 2.92 -6.08 -6.21
N ASN A 388 3.75 -7.10 -6.00
CA ASN A 388 5.21 -7.03 -6.05
C ASN A 388 5.71 -6.40 -7.37
N ASN A 389 5.11 -6.81 -8.50
CA ASN A 389 5.42 -6.25 -9.81
C ASN A 389 5.06 -4.78 -9.89
N TYR A 390 3.85 -4.41 -9.45
CA TYR A 390 3.41 -3.02 -9.41
C TYR A 390 4.36 -2.16 -8.56
N PHE A 391 4.75 -2.61 -7.37
CA PHE A 391 5.72 -1.90 -6.53
C PHE A 391 7.08 -1.72 -7.21
N SER A 392 7.55 -2.74 -7.92
CA SER A 392 8.83 -2.70 -8.62
C SER A 392 8.85 -1.62 -9.73
N TYR A 393 7.74 -1.47 -10.47
CA TYR A 393 7.65 -0.57 -11.63
C TYR A 393 7.10 0.82 -11.31
N GLU A 394 6.06 0.92 -10.50
CA GLU A 394 5.36 2.18 -10.19
C GLU A 394 5.86 2.85 -8.91
N LYS A 395 6.56 2.11 -8.04
CA LYS A 395 7.19 2.61 -6.79
C LYS A 395 6.25 3.50 -5.96
N PRO A 396 5.06 3.03 -5.58
CA PRO A 396 4.02 3.85 -4.99
C PRO A 396 4.41 4.42 -3.62
N VAL A 397 4.13 5.71 -3.41
CA VAL A 397 4.34 6.43 -2.16
C VAL A 397 3.03 7.06 -1.67
N VAL A 398 2.72 6.87 -0.39
CA VAL A 398 1.63 7.59 0.30
C VAL A 398 2.23 8.71 1.13
N PHE A 399 1.57 9.87 1.14
CA PHE A 399 2.04 11.02 1.88
C PHE A 399 0.87 11.93 2.29
N SER A 400 1.07 12.62 3.39
CA SER A 400 0.17 13.64 3.93
C SER A 400 0.78 15.01 3.71
N ASP A 401 0.03 15.93 3.11
CA ASP A 401 0.55 17.24 2.70
C ASP A 401 -0.28 18.40 3.24
N LEU A 402 0.37 19.29 3.99
CA LEU A 402 -0.20 20.54 4.48
C LEU A 402 0.42 21.70 3.72
N ILE A 403 -0.44 22.51 3.09
CA ILE A 403 -0.01 23.62 2.24
C ILE A 403 -0.43 24.95 2.86
N PHE A 404 0.52 25.82 3.17
CA PHE A 404 0.24 27.21 3.49
C PHE A 404 0.16 28.04 2.20
N LYS A 405 -1.05 28.51 1.88
CA LYS A 405 -1.36 29.26 0.65
C LYS A 405 -0.60 30.57 0.62
N PHE A 406 -0.27 31.11 -0.55
CA PHE A 406 0.28 32.47 -0.66
C PHE A 406 -0.72 33.56 -0.26
N ALA A 407 -0.22 34.70 0.19
CA ALA A 407 -0.98 35.89 0.53
C ALA A 407 -1.25 36.76 -0.73
N ASN A 408 -2.06 37.81 -0.58
CA ASN A 408 -2.21 38.90 -1.55
C ASN A 408 -2.62 38.46 -2.98
N ASN A 409 -3.46 37.42 -3.11
CA ASN A 409 -3.95 36.88 -4.39
C ASN A 409 -2.85 36.39 -5.35
N LYS A 410 -1.69 35.99 -4.83
CA LYS A 410 -0.62 35.41 -5.65
C LYS A 410 -1.03 34.05 -6.21
N THR A 411 -0.69 33.83 -7.47
CA THR A 411 -0.99 32.63 -8.27
C THR A 411 0.26 31.79 -8.48
N SER A 412 0.11 30.55 -8.95
CA SER A 412 1.24 29.69 -9.34
C SER A 412 2.16 30.38 -10.38
N THR A 413 1.60 31.23 -11.24
CA THR A 413 2.37 32.02 -12.21
C THR A 413 3.30 33.04 -11.54
N ASP A 414 2.93 33.58 -10.38
CA ASP A 414 3.78 34.50 -9.63
C ASP A 414 5.00 33.78 -9.08
N ILE A 415 4.82 32.56 -8.58
CA ILE A 415 5.91 31.74 -8.00
C ILE A 415 6.86 31.22 -9.07
N GLU A 416 6.35 30.82 -10.23
CA GLU A 416 7.20 30.45 -11.37
C GLU A 416 8.13 31.59 -11.83
N LYS A 417 7.75 32.84 -11.57
CA LYS A 417 8.54 34.05 -11.87
C LYS A 417 9.50 34.41 -10.74
N ASN A 418 9.01 34.40 -9.50
CA ASN A 418 9.73 34.90 -8.33
C ASN A 418 9.21 34.21 -7.05
N LEU A 419 10.10 33.42 -6.45
CA LEU A 419 9.93 32.71 -5.20
C LEU A 419 10.56 33.50 -4.05
N SER A 420 9.83 34.46 -3.51
CA SER A 420 10.23 35.26 -2.35
C SER A 420 9.27 35.07 -1.18
N LEU A 421 9.76 35.30 0.04
CA LEU A 421 8.95 35.25 1.26
C LEU A 421 7.82 36.30 1.25
N LYS A 422 7.98 37.36 0.45
CA LYS A 422 6.94 38.34 0.14
C LYS A 422 5.63 37.70 -0.31
N ALA A 423 5.66 36.54 -0.97
CA ALA A 423 4.46 35.83 -1.37
C ALA A 423 3.67 35.26 -0.17
N LEU A 424 4.30 35.01 0.98
CA LEU A 424 3.63 34.52 2.19
C LEU A 424 3.29 35.62 3.21
N ILE A 425 3.90 36.81 3.12
CA ILE A 425 3.73 37.90 4.08
C ILE A 425 2.72 38.92 3.53
N PRO A 426 1.55 39.12 4.18
CA PRO A 426 0.67 40.24 3.88
C PRO A 426 1.41 41.58 4.06
N THR A 427 1.30 42.47 3.08
CA THR A 427 1.92 43.81 3.12
C THR A 427 0.89 44.94 3.08
N GLU A 428 -0.39 44.63 2.88
CA GLU A 428 -1.47 45.61 2.70
C GLU A 428 -2.78 45.25 3.43
N SER A 429 -3.50 46.28 3.86
CA SER A 429 -4.73 46.22 4.66
C SER A 429 -5.98 46.36 3.79
N SER A 430 -6.35 45.36 2.99
CA SER A 430 -7.73 45.27 2.50
C SER A 430 -8.66 44.89 3.67
N GLY A 431 -9.38 45.87 4.24
CA GLY A 431 -10.47 45.66 5.22
C GLY A 431 -10.09 45.52 6.70
N GLN A 432 -9.11 44.68 7.05
CA GLN A 432 -8.60 44.50 8.44
C GLN A 432 -7.20 45.10 8.62
N ASP A 433 -6.87 45.52 9.85
CA ASP A 433 -5.52 46.02 10.20
C ASP A 433 -4.43 44.97 9.94
N LEU A 434 -3.26 45.45 9.51
CA LEU A 434 -2.12 44.59 9.13
C LEU A 434 -1.64 43.73 10.31
N THR A 435 -1.68 44.25 11.53
CA THR A 435 -1.27 43.50 12.74
C THR A 435 -2.12 42.25 12.91
N THR A 436 -3.44 42.39 12.82
CA THR A 436 -4.39 41.29 12.96
C THR A 436 -4.15 40.24 11.89
N LYS A 437 -4.01 40.65 10.63
CA LYS A 437 -3.75 39.73 9.51
C LYS A 437 -2.44 38.95 9.69
N LEU A 438 -1.38 39.61 10.16
CA LEU A 438 -0.09 38.95 10.41
C LEU A 438 -0.22 37.92 11.54
N ILE A 439 -0.82 38.31 12.67
CA ILE A 439 -1.02 37.42 13.81
C ILE A 439 -1.89 36.22 13.41
N GLU A 440 -3.07 36.47 12.83
CA GLU A 440 -4.01 35.43 12.38
C GLU A 440 -3.36 34.49 11.37
N ARG A 441 -2.40 34.93 10.55
CA ARG A 441 -1.78 34.07 9.54
C ARG A 441 -0.55 33.30 10.02
N PHE A 442 0.20 33.82 10.99
CA PHE A 442 1.43 33.16 11.43
C PHE A 442 1.26 32.29 12.68
N GLN A 443 0.18 32.45 13.46
CA GLN A 443 -0.09 31.61 14.62
C GLN A 443 -0.16 30.10 14.31
N GLY A 444 -0.79 29.71 13.19
CA GLY A 444 -0.87 28.30 12.80
C GLY A 444 0.39 27.78 12.12
N ILE A 445 1.08 28.63 11.35
CA ILE A 445 2.40 28.29 10.82
C ILE A 445 3.35 27.98 11.97
N GLN A 446 3.33 28.81 13.02
CA GLN A 446 4.07 28.57 14.24
C GLN A 446 3.68 27.24 14.87
N ALA A 447 2.39 27.02 15.13
CA ALA A 447 1.90 25.78 15.75
C ALA A 447 2.43 24.55 15.00
N VAL A 448 2.32 24.54 13.67
CA VAL A 448 2.77 23.44 12.83
C VAL A 448 4.28 23.23 12.90
N LEU A 449 5.08 24.24 12.60
CA LEU A 449 6.54 24.13 12.54
C LEU A 449 7.18 23.87 13.90
N GLN A 450 6.64 24.45 14.96
CA GLN A 450 7.16 24.31 16.32
C GLN A 450 6.69 23.01 16.99
N THR A 451 5.42 22.63 16.82
CA THR A 451 4.79 21.60 17.66
C THR A 451 4.43 20.35 16.89
N TYR A 452 3.73 20.46 15.75
CA TYR A 452 3.27 19.30 14.99
C TYR A 452 4.39 18.57 14.24
N VAL A 453 5.43 19.29 13.81
CA VAL A 453 6.62 18.71 13.15
C VAL A 453 7.50 17.93 14.15
N GLY A 454 7.37 18.17 15.46
CA GLY A 454 8.16 17.49 16.50
C GLY A 454 7.82 15.99 16.66
N ASN A 455 8.71 15.23 17.30
CA ASN A 455 8.52 13.81 17.61
C ASN A 455 8.15 13.60 19.09
N ASP A 456 7.15 12.76 19.37
CA ASP A 456 6.76 12.34 20.71
C ASP A 456 7.79 11.43 21.41
N ASN A 457 8.58 10.68 20.64
CA ASN A 457 9.52 9.70 21.19
C ASN A 457 10.78 10.33 21.83
N LYS A 458 10.97 11.65 21.75
CA LYS A 458 12.10 12.33 22.40
C LYS A 458 11.94 12.41 23.92
N ASP A 459 10.71 12.33 24.42
CA ASP A 459 10.39 12.41 25.84
C ASP A 459 10.30 10.99 26.43
N LYS A 460 11.42 10.50 26.97
CA LYS A 460 11.60 9.12 27.48
C LYS A 460 10.67 8.70 28.62
N GLU A 461 9.88 9.61 29.19
CA GLU A 461 9.18 9.37 30.46
C GLU A 461 7.73 8.86 30.34
N THR A 462 7.04 9.00 29.19
CA THR A 462 5.69 8.41 29.05
C THR A 462 5.34 8.08 27.59
N ASN A 463 5.63 6.85 27.17
CA ASN A 463 5.13 6.31 25.90
C ASN A 463 3.64 5.97 26.02
N ASN A 464 2.77 6.94 25.79
CA ASN A 464 1.35 6.66 25.58
C ASN A 464 1.19 5.84 24.30
N TYR A 465 0.40 4.77 24.31
CA TYR A 465 0.06 4.03 23.10
C TYR A 465 -0.83 4.91 22.22
N THR A 466 -0.33 5.32 21.06
CA THR A 466 -1.04 6.20 20.12
C THR A 466 -1.51 5.45 18.87
N ALA A 467 -1.39 4.12 18.87
CA ALA A 467 -1.61 3.30 17.69
C ALA A 467 -0.78 3.81 16.51
N GLY A 468 0.47 4.22 16.74
CA GLY A 468 1.40 4.69 15.72
C GLY A 468 1.16 6.10 15.19
N LEU A 469 0.26 6.87 15.82
CA LEU A 469 0.01 8.27 15.48
C LEU A 469 1.16 9.17 15.97
N SER A 470 1.61 10.06 15.09
CA SER A 470 2.41 11.25 15.41
C SER A 470 1.53 12.47 15.58
N ARG A 471 2.06 13.54 16.19
CA ARG A 471 1.39 14.84 16.31
C ARG A 471 0.86 15.34 14.97
N PHE A 472 1.68 15.30 13.92
CA PHE A 472 1.30 15.75 12.59
C PHE A 472 0.08 15.02 12.03
N ASP A 473 -0.04 13.72 12.33
CA ASP A 473 -1.16 12.90 11.86
C ASP A 473 -2.51 13.42 12.38
N THR A 474 -2.55 14.13 13.52
CA THR A 474 -3.82 14.65 14.06
C THR A 474 -4.43 15.77 13.20
N ILE A 475 -3.64 16.40 12.32
CA ILE A 475 -4.17 17.42 11.38
C ILE A 475 -5.07 16.78 10.32
N PHE A 476 -4.74 15.55 9.93
CA PHE A 476 -5.36 14.84 8.82
C PHE A 476 -6.52 13.93 9.28
N ARG A 477 -6.77 13.80 10.60
CA ARG A 477 -7.61 12.72 11.18
C ARG A 477 -8.71 13.25 12.11
N GLY A 478 -9.89 12.63 12.04
CA GLY A 478 -11.07 12.97 12.86
C GLY A 478 -12.14 13.74 12.07
N GLU A 479 -13.33 13.89 12.64
CA GLU A 479 -14.52 14.47 11.96
C GLU A 479 -14.33 15.89 11.40
N GLU A 480 -13.23 16.59 11.74
CA GLU A 480 -12.86 17.87 11.16
C GLU A 480 -11.32 17.96 10.99
N SER A 481 -10.81 17.87 9.75
CA SER A 481 -9.38 18.11 9.44
C SER A 481 -9.03 19.56 9.77
N LYS A 482 -8.40 19.81 10.93
CA LYS A 482 -8.19 21.17 11.48
C LYS A 482 -6.83 21.32 12.15
N ILE A 483 -6.29 22.53 12.05
CA ILE A 483 -5.10 22.95 12.80
C ILE A 483 -5.56 23.65 14.07
N LYS A 484 -5.03 23.21 15.22
CA LYS A 484 -5.14 23.96 16.47
C LYS A 484 -3.94 24.85 16.64
N ALA A 485 -4.16 26.07 17.09
CA ALA A 485 -3.11 26.98 17.51
C ALA A 485 -3.54 27.70 18.79
N ASN A 486 -2.56 28.30 19.46
CA ASN A 486 -2.82 29.17 20.60
C ASN A 486 -3.35 30.53 20.12
N THR A 487 -4.66 30.67 19.95
CA THR A 487 -5.28 31.90 19.40
C THR A 487 -5.74 32.90 20.46
N THR A 488 -5.57 32.60 21.76
CA THR A 488 -6.00 33.48 22.86
C THR A 488 -4.87 34.41 23.31
N THR A 489 -5.23 35.56 23.87
CA THR A 489 -4.28 36.58 24.36
C THR A 489 -3.51 36.14 25.61
N ASN A 490 -4.06 35.20 26.39
CA ASN A 490 -3.37 34.56 27.51
C ASN A 490 -2.79 33.23 27.03
N LYS A 491 -1.55 33.28 26.54
CA LYS A 491 -0.89 32.11 25.95
C LYS A 491 -0.85 30.94 26.93
N SER A 492 -1.59 29.89 26.59
CA SER A 492 -1.36 28.59 27.19
C SER A 492 -0.26 27.85 26.41
N THR A 493 0.85 27.52 27.08
CA THR A 493 1.81 26.52 26.56
C THR A 493 1.20 25.11 26.54
N ASP A 494 0.10 24.90 27.26
CA ASP A 494 -0.65 23.66 27.26
C ASP A 494 -1.57 23.59 26.02
N TYR A 495 -1.29 22.63 25.15
CA TYR A 495 -2.01 22.35 23.90
C TYR A 495 -3.51 22.10 24.13
N LYS A 496 -3.91 21.59 25.30
CA LYS A 496 -5.32 21.31 25.62
C LYS A 496 -6.22 22.55 25.53
N ASN A 497 -5.62 23.72 25.72
CA ASN A 497 -6.29 25.02 25.69
C ASN A 497 -6.25 25.67 24.31
N TRP A 498 -5.65 25.02 23.31
CA TRP A 498 -5.58 25.54 21.94
C TRP A 498 -6.90 25.33 21.20
N THR A 499 -7.20 26.28 20.34
CA THR A 499 -8.45 26.38 19.57
C THR A 499 -8.16 26.24 18.09
N GLN A 500 -9.21 26.00 17.30
CA GLN A 500 -9.11 25.90 15.86
C GLN A 500 -8.72 27.25 15.25
N TRP A 501 -7.60 27.26 14.53
CA TRP A 501 -6.92 28.48 14.12
C TRP A 501 -7.48 29.12 12.85
N ASP A 502 -7.76 28.32 11.82
CA ASP A 502 -8.25 28.79 10.53
C ASP A 502 -9.49 27.98 10.16
N THR A 503 -10.64 28.38 10.71
CA THR A 503 -11.88 27.59 10.60
C THR A 503 -12.40 27.50 9.17
N LYS A 504 -12.14 28.54 8.37
CA LYS A 504 -12.55 28.71 6.97
C LYS A 504 -11.54 28.16 5.96
N ASN A 505 -10.35 27.76 6.41
CA ASN A 505 -9.24 27.32 5.56
C ASN A 505 -8.76 28.41 4.58
N ASP A 506 -8.75 29.67 5.02
CA ASP A 506 -8.34 30.81 4.21
C ASP A 506 -6.81 30.90 4.06
N HIS A 507 -6.05 30.33 5.00
CA HIS A 507 -4.59 30.39 5.06
C HIS A 507 -3.90 29.08 4.71
N HIS A 508 -4.63 27.97 4.73
CA HIS A 508 -4.06 26.65 4.46
C HIS A 508 -4.97 25.76 3.61
N LYS A 509 -4.38 24.68 3.09
CA LYS A 509 -5.05 23.57 2.42
C LYS A 509 -4.48 22.28 2.99
N ILE A 510 -5.36 21.39 3.42
CA ILE A 510 -5.00 20.05 3.88
C ILE A 510 -5.26 19.10 2.72
N ASN A 511 -4.20 18.56 2.15
CA ASN A 511 -4.26 17.52 1.14
C ASN A 511 -4.00 16.18 1.81
N ALA A 512 -5.06 15.59 2.37
CA ALA A 512 -5.09 14.15 2.61
C ALA A 512 -5.38 13.47 1.27
N SER A 513 -4.42 13.46 0.34
CA SER A 513 -4.71 12.88 -0.97
C SER A 513 -4.84 11.36 -0.86
N GLY A 514 -6.02 10.83 -1.16
CA GLY A 514 -6.23 9.39 -1.33
C GLY A 514 -5.56 8.77 -2.56
N LYS A 515 -4.78 9.55 -3.31
CA LYS A 515 -4.06 9.08 -4.48
C LYS A 515 -2.62 8.73 -4.10
N LEU A 516 -2.13 7.64 -4.67
CA LEU A 516 -0.74 7.21 -4.52
C LEU A 516 0.14 8.00 -5.48
N LEU A 517 1.28 8.49 -5.00
CA LEU A 517 2.32 9.02 -5.87
C LEU A 517 3.05 7.85 -6.53
N THR A 518 3.05 7.78 -7.86
CA THR A 518 3.76 6.74 -8.62
C THR A 518 4.73 7.35 -9.63
N LEU A 519 5.61 6.52 -10.21
CA LEU A 519 6.53 6.96 -11.26
C LEU A 519 5.79 7.46 -12.50
N SER A 520 4.62 6.90 -12.83
CA SER A 520 3.82 7.32 -13.98
C SER A 520 2.81 8.42 -13.67
N ASP A 521 2.56 8.76 -12.39
CA ASP A 521 1.58 9.77 -12.01
C ASP A 521 1.90 11.17 -12.57
N THR A 522 0.87 11.88 -13.00
CA THR A 522 0.94 13.26 -13.51
C THR A 522 -0.02 14.19 -12.79
N THR A 523 -0.62 13.75 -11.68
CA THR A 523 -1.63 14.52 -10.95
C THR A 523 -1.00 15.46 -9.92
N TYR A 524 0.18 15.12 -9.39
CA TYR A 524 0.96 16.00 -8.52
C TYR A 524 1.93 16.88 -9.30
N SER A 525 2.37 17.98 -8.68
CA SER A 525 3.41 18.83 -9.25
C SER A 525 4.74 18.07 -9.35
N ASP A 526 5.56 18.41 -10.35
CA ASP A 526 6.90 17.84 -10.51
C ASP A 526 7.76 18.11 -9.25
N THR A 527 7.60 19.29 -8.63
CA THR A 527 8.27 19.66 -7.38
C THR A 527 7.96 18.67 -6.26
N VAL A 528 6.67 18.36 -6.00
CA VAL A 528 6.25 17.37 -5.00
C VAL A 528 6.85 16.00 -5.32
N LYS A 529 6.64 15.54 -6.56
CA LYS A 529 7.03 14.21 -7.01
C LYS A 529 8.52 13.97 -6.87
N PHE A 530 9.34 14.85 -7.43
CA PHE A 530 10.79 14.67 -7.40
C PHE A 530 11.37 14.91 -6.00
N SER A 531 10.81 15.83 -5.20
CA SER A 531 11.27 16.04 -3.82
C SER A 531 11.07 14.80 -2.94
N ILE A 532 9.90 14.15 -3.03
CA ILE A 532 9.62 12.93 -2.25
C ILE A 532 10.53 11.78 -2.69
N TYR A 533 10.65 11.51 -4.00
CA TYR A 533 11.52 10.43 -4.48
C TYR A 533 12.99 10.68 -4.17
N ASP A 534 13.47 11.92 -4.32
CA ASP A 534 14.84 12.27 -3.97
C ASP A 534 15.06 12.18 -2.45
N PHE A 535 14.12 12.61 -1.62
CA PHE A 535 14.20 12.45 -0.16
C PHE A 535 14.32 10.98 0.26
N LEU A 536 13.53 10.10 -0.36
CA LEU A 536 13.55 8.67 -0.03
C LEU A 536 14.82 7.95 -0.51
N THR A 537 15.47 8.43 -1.57
CA THR A 537 16.50 7.66 -2.28
C THR A 537 17.87 8.33 -2.31
N SER A 538 17.95 9.61 -1.97
CA SER A 538 19.21 10.31 -1.78
C SER A 538 19.65 10.14 -0.33
N ASN A 539 20.85 9.58 -0.12
CA ASN A 539 21.48 9.49 1.20
C ASN A 539 21.95 10.86 1.75
N ARG A 540 21.37 11.97 1.28
CA ARG A 540 21.82 13.33 1.58
C ARG A 540 21.21 13.79 2.89
N ASN A 541 22.03 13.78 3.94
CA ASN A 541 21.64 14.09 5.31
C ASN A 541 21.90 15.55 5.73
N ASP A 542 22.29 16.41 4.79
CA ASP A 542 22.93 17.68 5.14
C ASP A 542 21.99 18.90 4.98
N ASN A 543 20.71 18.69 4.65
CA ASN A 543 19.72 19.77 4.49
C ASN A 543 18.60 19.74 5.53
N ASP A 544 18.99 19.64 6.80
CA ASP A 544 18.06 19.66 7.92
C ASP A 544 17.78 21.11 8.38
N TRP A 545 16.53 21.36 8.78
CA TRP A 545 16.08 22.60 9.40
C TRP A 545 15.32 22.29 10.69
N THR A 546 15.54 23.12 11.71
CA THR A 546 14.87 23.00 13.01
C THR A 546 14.37 24.36 13.47
N TRP A 547 13.20 24.38 14.10
CA TRP A 547 12.66 25.56 14.75
C TRP A 547 13.60 26.09 15.84
N LYS A 548 13.77 27.42 15.92
CA LYS A 548 14.59 28.08 16.96
C LYS A 548 13.69 28.77 17.99
N ASP A 549 13.77 28.31 19.25
CA ASP A 549 13.02 28.88 20.38
C ASP A 549 13.68 30.11 21.04
N GLU A 550 15.00 30.26 20.89
CA GLU A 550 15.84 31.16 21.71
C GLU A 550 15.67 32.68 21.42
N MET A 551 14.75 33.06 20.53
CA MET A 551 14.57 34.45 20.08
C MET A 551 13.24 35.11 20.47
N ASN A 552 12.41 34.46 21.29
CA ASN A 552 11.19 35.07 21.82
C ASN A 552 11.53 36.32 22.68
N GLY A 553 11.37 37.52 22.11
CA GLY A 553 11.58 38.81 22.77
C GLY A 553 13.01 39.36 22.77
N LYS A 554 13.90 38.87 21.87
CA LYS A 554 15.28 39.42 21.71
C LYS A 554 15.65 39.77 20.27
N LEU A 555 14.77 39.55 19.29
CA LEU A 555 15.06 39.83 17.88
C LEU A 555 14.88 41.32 17.57
N GLY A 556 15.97 42.10 17.65
CA GLY A 556 15.94 43.54 17.43
C GLY A 556 15.34 43.97 16.08
N SER A 557 14.73 45.16 16.04
CA SER A 557 14.15 45.78 14.82
C SER A 557 15.05 45.67 13.59
N GLU A 558 16.32 46.02 13.74
CA GLU A 558 17.27 46.01 12.62
C GLU A 558 17.54 44.60 12.07
N GLU A 559 17.68 43.59 12.93
CA GLU A 559 17.92 42.22 12.49
C GLU A 559 16.68 41.64 11.79
N PHE A 560 15.50 41.91 12.32
CA PHE A 560 14.25 41.47 11.72
C PHE A 560 14.00 42.12 10.34
N LYS A 561 14.19 43.43 10.23
CA LYS A 561 14.08 44.14 8.94
C LYS A 561 15.07 43.59 7.92
N LYS A 562 16.33 43.33 8.32
CA LYS A 562 17.33 42.69 7.45
C LYS A 562 16.86 41.31 6.99
N ALA A 563 16.24 40.51 7.87
CA ALA A 563 15.68 39.21 7.50
C ALA A 563 14.55 39.36 6.47
N LEU A 564 13.62 40.30 6.67
CA LEU A 564 12.52 40.57 5.75
C LEU A 564 13.02 41.02 4.37
N THR A 565 13.99 41.94 4.32
CA THR A 565 14.59 42.39 3.06
C THR A 565 15.34 41.26 2.37
N ALA A 566 16.08 40.42 3.12
CA ALA A 566 16.68 39.21 2.59
C ALA A 566 15.64 38.17 2.11
N GLY A 567 14.40 38.26 2.59
CA GLY A 567 13.25 37.49 2.12
C GLY A 567 12.53 38.09 0.91
N GLY A 568 13.00 39.21 0.36
CA GLY A 568 12.49 39.83 -0.87
C GLY A 568 11.45 40.95 -0.66
N LEU A 569 11.27 41.44 0.57
CA LEU A 569 10.48 42.65 0.83
C LEU A 569 11.31 43.91 0.54
N SER A 570 10.67 44.97 0.04
CA SER A 570 11.33 46.29 -0.02
C SER A 570 11.58 46.84 1.39
N SER A 571 12.48 47.82 1.53
CA SER A 571 12.72 48.48 2.82
C SER A 571 11.44 49.07 3.42
N ASP A 572 10.55 49.63 2.59
CA ASP A 572 9.27 50.19 3.03
C ASP A 572 8.30 49.10 3.50
N GLU A 573 8.24 47.97 2.78
CA GLU A 573 7.41 46.82 3.17
C GLU A 573 7.93 46.21 4.48
N ALA A 574 9.25 46.06 4.62
CA ALA A 574 9.88 45.58 5.84
C ALA A 574 9.59 46.50 7.03
N ASN A 575 9.67 47.82 6.86
CA ASN A 575 9.32 48.81 7.88
C ASN A 575 7.84 48.72 8.28
N LYS A 576 6.92 48.55 7.31
CA LYS A 576 5.48 48.39 7.60
C LYS A 576 5.20 47.16 8.44
N VAL A 577 5.82 46.02 8.08
CA VAL A 577 5.67 44.77 8.82
C VAL A 577 6.28 44.91 10.22
N ASP A 578 7.53 45.41 10.34
CA ASP A 578 8.19 45.61 11.64
C ASP A 578 7.38 46.54 12.55
N ASN A 579 6.83 47.64 12.03
CA ASN A 579 6.00 48.56 12.81
C ASN A 579 4.71 47.90 13.33
N ALA A 580 4.04 47.08 12.50
CA ALA A 580 2.80 46.39 12.87
C ALA A 580 3.00 45.37 14.01
N ILE A 581 4.15 44.70 14.03
CA ILE A 581 4.51 43.67 15.03
C ILE A 581 5.75 44.05 15.84
N SER A 582 5.90 45.35 16.11
CA SER A 582 6.97 45.90 16.94
C SER A 582 6.75 45.56 18.42
N GLU A 583 7.84 45.44 19.18
CA GLU A 583 7.82 45.27 20.63
C GLU A 583 7.06 46.46 21.26
N SER A 584 5.84 46.22 21.73
CA SER A 584 5.16 47.19 22.59
C SER A 584 5.76 47.12 23.99
N SER A 585 5.89 48.28 24.64
CA SER A 585 6.35 48.39 26.03
C SER A 585 5.52 47.58 27.03
N SER A 586 4.30 47.19 26.65
CA SER A 586 3.52 46.10 27.24
C SER A 586 3.84 44.79 26.50
N LYS A 587 4.38 43.78 27.20
CA LYS A 587 4.69 42.43 26.69
C LYS A 587 3.51 41.81 25.93
N ASN A 588 3.36 42.11 24.63
CA ASN A 588 2.31 41.55 23.79
C ASN A 588 2.87 40.33 23.08
N GLU A 589 2.83 39.21 23.80
CA GLU A 589 3.48 37.97 23.41
C GLU A 589 3.06 37.47 22.01
N ALA A 590 1.88 37.84 21.51
CA ALA A 590 1.40 37.45 20.17
C ALA A 590 2.18 38.14 19.03
N ARG A 591 2.59 39.40 19.22
CA ARG A 591 3.44 40.12 18.25
C ARG A 591 4.84 39.52 18.20
N ASP A 592 5.42 39.23 19.37
CA ASP A 592 6.74 38.62 19.48
C ASP A 592 6.78 37.22 18.85
N ALA A 593 5.74 36.42 19.08
CA ALA A 593 5.59 35.11 18.45
C ALA A 593 5.44 35.19 16.92
N THR A 594 4.65 36.15 16.44
CA THR A 594 4.49 36.40 14.99
C THR A 594 5.83 36.80 14.38
N ARG A 595 6.57 37.68 15.04
CA ARG A 595 7.92 38.11 14.66
C ARG A 595 8.91 36.94 14.60
N LEU A 596 8.93 36.11 15.64
CA LEU A 596 9.76 34.89 15.68
C LEU A 596 9.40 33.91 14.56
N THR A 597 8.11 33.76 14.27
CA THR A 597 7.63 32.86 13.22
C THR A 597 8.08 33.32 11.85
N ILE A 598 7.93 34.62 11.55
CA ILE A 598 8.37 35.19 10.27
C ILE A 598 9.90 35.04 10.12
N TYR A 599 10.67 35.22 11.20
CA TYR A 599 12.11 35.00 11.20
C TYR A 599 12.47 33.53 10.91
N ASN A 600 11.88 32.58 11.64
CA ASN A 600 12.09 31.15 11.40
C ASN A 600 11.71 30.75 9.96
N LEU A 601 10.61 31.30 9.44
CA LEU A 601 10.17 31.08 8.08
C LEU A 601 11.14 31.65 7.04
N THR A 602 11.79 32.78 7.35
CA THR A 602 12.83 33.36 6.50
C THR A 602 14.05 32.42 6.41
N GLU A 603 14.48 31.85 7.53
CA GLU A 603 15.57 30.87 7.57
C GLU A 603 15.19 29.57 6.85
N LEU A 604 13.94 29.12 6.98
CA LEU A 604 13.41 27.99 6.23
C LEU A 604 13.44 28.26 4.72
N PHE A 605 12.97 29.43 4.28
CA PHE A 605 13.01 29.83 2.87
C PHE A 605 14.43 29.89 2.32
N LYS A 606 15.39 30.42 3.08
CA LYS A 606 16.81 30.42 2.69
C LYS A 606 17.35 28.99 2.53
N LYS A 607 16.95 28.07 3.39
CA LYS A 607 17.32 26.65 3.31
C LYS A 607 16.69 25.92 2.12
N ILE A 608 15.49 26.31 1.71
CA ILE A 608 14.83 25.80 0.51
C ILE A 608 15.46 26.43 -0.76
N ASN A 609 15.83 27.72 -0.71
CA ASN A 609 16.36 28.49 -1.83
C ASN A 609 17.85 28.88 -1.62
N GLN A 610 18.74 27.88 -1.53
CA GLN A 610 20.17 28.00 -1.14
C GLN A 610 21.10 28.72 -2.14
N LYS A 611 20.80 29.95 -2.56
CA LYS A 611 21.65 30.69 -3.51
C LYS A 611 22.99 31.14 -2.91
N ASN A 612 24.07 31.10 -3.70
CA ASN A 612 25.33 31.74 -3.30
C ASN A 612 25.16 33.26 -3.22
N ASN A 613 25.49 33.82 -2.06
CA ASN A 613 25.96 35.19 -1.97
C ASN A 613 27.49 35.18 -2.15
N SER A 614 27.97 35.39 -3.37
CA SER A 614 29.37 35.80 -3.56
C SER A 614 29.52 37.26 -3.16
N ASN A 615 29.50 37.52 -1.85
CA ASN A 615 29.94 38.76 -1.23
C ASN A 615 30.64 38.41 0.10
N SER A 616 31.71 37.62 0.02
CA SER A 616 32.71 37.52 1.09
C SER A 616 33.95 38.30 0.68
N SER A 617 33.95 39.60 0.99
CA SER A 617 35.18 40.35 1.18
C SER A 617 35.93 39.75 2.38
N GLY A 618 36.99 38.98 2.13
CA GLY A 618 37.72 38.28 3.18
C GLY A 618 38.98 37.54 2.71
N ASN A 619 39.94 38.32 2.21
CA ASN A 619 41.38 38.08 2.15
C ASN A 619 41.92 36.68 2.59
N SER A 620 42.29 35.82 1.62
CA SER A 620 43.47 34.95 1.76
C SER A 620 44.04 34.64 0.37
N GLY A 621 45.32 34.91 0.21
CA GLY A 621 46.03 34.90 -1.07
C GLY A 621 46.32 33.49 -1.59
N GLY A 622 46.35 33.38 -2.92
CA GLY A 622 46.78 32.17 -3.63
C GLY A 622 46.71 32.40 -5.14
N SER A 623 47.80 32.89 -5.72
CA SER A 623 47.96 33.10 -7.16
C SER A 623 47.95 31.78 -7.93
N SER A 624 47.13 31.66 -8.99
CA SER A 624 47.57 31.17 -10.31
C SER A 624 46.46 31.27 -11.36
N SER A 625 46.88 31.60 -12.57
CA SER A 625 46.15 32.05 -13.75
C SER A 625 45.63 30.92 -14.65
N SER A 626 44.47 31.12 -15.29
CA SER A 626 44.35 31.26 -16.76
C SER A 626 42.87 31.39 -17.15
N GLY A 627 42.59 32.31 -18.06
CA GLY A 627 41.25 32.87 -18.27
C GLY A 627 40.29 31.99 -19.05
N THR A 628 39.04 32.02 -18.60
CA THR A 628 37.85 31.95 -19.45
C THR A 628 36.79 32.84 -18.79
N SER A 629 36.11 33.65 -19.59
CA SER A 629 35.21 34.74 -19.19
C SER A 629 34.25 34.37 -18.05
N ASN A 630 34.42 35.00 -16.88
CA ASN A 630 33.44 35.00 -15.79
C ASN A 630 32.15 35.72 -16.22
N THR A 631 31.15 34.97 -16.66
CA THR A 631 29.76 35.41 -16.54
C THR A 631 29.39 35.34 -15.07
N GLY A 632 29.03 36.48 -14.46
CA GLY A 632 28.82 36.63 -13.02
C GLY A 632 28.02 35.47 -12.39
N THR A 633 28.64 34.77 -11.45
CA THR A 633 28.09 33.66 -10.67
C THR A 633 27.17 34.11 -9.53
N ASN A 634 26.77 35.38 -9.50
CA ASN A 634 25.81 35.89 -8.52
C ASN A 634 24.44 35.24 -8.77
N GLY A 635 23.99 34.43 -7.82
CA GLY A 635 22.73 33.71 -7.87
C GLY A 635 22.82 32.21 -8.21
N VAL A 636 24.02 31.64 -8.44
CA VAL A 636 24.16 30.19 -8.66
C VAL A 636 24.14 29.45 -7.32
N ASN A 637 23.15 28.58 -7.13
CA ASN A 637 22.87 27.88 -5.88
C ASN A 637 23.84 26.70 -5.60
N ASN A 638 24.17 26.48 -4.31
CA ASN A 638 25.18 25.53 -3.84
C ASN A 638 24.72 24.07 -3.77
N SER A 639 23.41 23.81 -3.82
CA SER A 639 22.89 22.44 -3.66
C SER A 639 21.90 22.07 -4.75
N SER A 640 21.72 20.77 -4.92
CA SER A 640 20.87 20.17 -5.96
C SER A 640 19.50 19.73 -5.41
N ASN A 641 19.07 20.26 -4.27
CA ASN A 641 17.86 19.83 -3.58
C ASN A 641 16.92 21.04 -3.40
N ILE A 642 15.68 20.89 -3.85
CA ILE A 642 14.61 21.92 -3.82
C ILE A 642 13.71 21.81 -2.57
N TYR A 643 14.12 20.99 -1.61
CA TYR A 643 13.41 20.70 -0.37
C TYR A 643 14.39 20.66 0.80
N THR A 644 13.91 20.93 2.00
CA THR A 644 14.63 20.76 3.27
C THR A 644 13.95 19.69 4.11
N VAL A 645 14.71 18.97 4.94
CA VAL A 645 14.17 18.01 5.89
C VAL A 645 13.79 18.75 7.18
N LEU A 646 12.54 18.57 7.61
CA LEU A 646 12.03 19.17 8.85
C LEU A 646 12.09 18.20 10.03
N ASN A 647 11.80 16.93 9.77
CA ASN A 647 11.91 15.87 10.76
C ASN A 647 12.25 14.56 10.06
N LYS A 648 13.51 14.13 10.21
CA LYS A 648 14.01 12.90 9.61
C LYS A 648 13.44 11.63 10.23
N GLU A 649 13.05 11.64 11.49
CA GLU A 649 12.51 10.45 12.18
C GLU A 649 11.08 10.15 11.73
N GLU A 650 10.31 11.19 11.42
CA GLU A 650 8.93 11.08 10.92
C GLU A 650 8.81 11.14 9.40
N GLY A 651 9.90 11.39 8.66
CA GLY A 651 9.89 11.46 7.20
C GLY A 651 9.27 12.74 6.65
N MET A 652 9.50 13.88 7.31
CA MET A 652 8.89 15.17 6.98
C MET A 652 9.86 16.10 6.24
N ILE A 653 9.40 16.65 5.13
CA ILE A 653 10.13 17.62 4.30
C ILE A 653 9.30 18.89 4.06
N ALA A 654 9.97 19.98 3.72
CA ALA A 654 9.35 21.20 3.22
C ALA A 654 9.94 21.64 1.89
N PHE A 655 9.08 22.10 1.00
CA PHE A 655 9.42 22.69 -0.30
C PHE A 655 8.34 23.70 -0.68
N ILE A 656 8.58 24.44 -1.76
CA ILE A 656 7.64 25.46 -2.23
C ILE A 656 7.32 25.20 -3.69
N ASP A 657 6.04 25.24 -4.03
CA ASP A 657 5.57 25.15 -5.41
C ASP A 657 4.48 26.20 -5.71
N GLY A 658 3.75 26.03 -6.82
CA GLY A 658 2.70 26.95 -7.22
C GLY A 658 1.49 27.06 -6.29
N ASP A 659 1.26 26.10 -5.39
CA ASP A 659 0.13 26.06 -4.46
C ASP A 659 0.47 26.72 -3.10
N GLY A 660 1.74 26.72 -2.68
CA GLY A 660 2.14 27.29 -1.39
C GLY A 660 3.46 26.77 -0.86
N LEU A 661 3.68 26.99 0.45
CA LEU A 661 4.69 26.27 1.23
C LEU A 661 4.11 24.93 1.67
N HIS A 662 4.74 23.84 1.24
CA HIS A 662 4.35 22.48 1.57
C HIS A 662 5.11 22.00 2.80
N ILE A 663 4.37 21.34 3.70
CA ILE A 663 4.87 20.55 4.81
C ILE A 663 4.36 19.14 4.56
N THR A 664 5.23 18.28 4.03
CA THR A 664 4.86 16.96 3.55
C THR A 664 5.48 15.89 4.43
N LYS A 665 4.68 14.91 4.86
CA LYS A 665 5.11 13.72 5.58
C LYS A 665 4.94 12.49 4.69
N VAL A 666 5.98 11.68 4.53
CA VAL A 666 5.84 10.34 3.93
C VAL A 666 5.20 9.42 4.97
N ASP A 667 3.99 8.94 4.68
CA ASP A 667 3.28 8.07 5.60
C ASP A 667 3.89 6.67 5.57
N GLY A 668 4.04 6.05 6.74
CA GLY A 668 4.78 4.79 6.86
C GLY A 668 6.32 4.92 6.74
N TYR A 669 6.88 6.13 6.74
CA TYR A 669 8.35 6.33 6.66
C TYR A 669 9.14 5.56 7.73
N LYS A 670 8.59 5.41 8.94
CA LYS A 670 9.20 4.59 10.00
C LYS A 670 9.39 3.14 9.59
N LEU A 671 8.49 2.58 8.78
CA LEU A 671 8.62 1.22 8.24
C LEU A 671 9.70 1.14 7.14
N ILE A 672 9.87 2.22 6.38
CA ILE A 672 10.91 2.33 5.35
C ILE A 672 12.31 2.37 5.98
N ASN A 673 12.49 3.19 7.03
CA ASN A 673 13.79 3.48 7.64
C ASN A 673 14.12 2.62 8.89
N ASN A 674 13.39 1.52 9.11
CA ASN A 674 13.60 0.67 10.29
C ASN A 674 14.87 -0.19 10.17
N LYS A 675 15.92 0.17 10.90
CA LYS A 675 17.24 -0.49 10.85
C LYS A 675 17.27 -1.90 11.48
N GLU A 676 16.28 -2.28 12.29
CA GLU A 676 16.43 -3.39 13.24
C GLU A 676 15.68 -4.69 12.89
N ASN A 677 15.01 -4.77 11.73
CA ASN A 677 14.12 -5.89 11.40
C ASN A 677 14.72 -7.02 10.55
N ASN A 678 16.04 -7.06 10.33
CA ASN A 678 16.72 -8.13 9.60
C ASN A 678 16.89 -9.44 10.40
N THR A 679 15.86 -9.87 11.13
CA THR A 679 15.73 -11.29 11.49
C THR A 679 15.09 -12.02 10.32
N SER A 680 15.93 -12.74 9.58
CA SER A 680 15.57 -13.80 8.66
C SER A 680 14.69 -14.80 9.40
N VAL A 681 13.38 -14.73 9.19
CA VAL A 681 12.47 -15.78 9.66
C VAL A 681 12.64 -16.94 8.67
N SER A 682 13.57 -17.86 8.97
CA SER A 682 13.50 -19.21 8.40
C SER A 682 12.25 -19.86 8.97
N SER A 683 11.13 -19.76 8.26
CA SER A 683 9.87 -20.32 8.71
C SER A 683 9.83 -21.83 8.44
N THR A 684 9.72 -22.63 9.50
CA THR A 684 9.33 -24.04 9.39
C THR A 684 7.86 -24.13 8.97
N GLN A 685 7.44 -25.26 8.39
CA GLN A 685 6.07 -25.47 7.90
C GLN A 685 5.00 -25.33 9.01
N GLU A 686 5.34 -25.66 10.26
CA GLU A 686 4.47 -25.44 11.44
C GLU A 686 4.30 -23.94 11.77
N GLN A 687 5.35 -23.14 11.59
CA GLN A 687 5.30 -21.70 11.82
C GLN A 687 4.47 -20.98 10.74
N GLN A 688 4.48 -21.49 9.51
CA GLN A 688 3.62 -21.01 8.41
C GLN A 688 2.14 -21.30 8.68
N ASN A 689 1.81 -22.50 9.20
CA ASN A 689 0.45 -22.88 9.59
C ASN A 689 -0.06 -22.14 10.84
N ALA A 690 0.81 -21.81 11.80
CA ALA A 690 0.41 -20.97 12.94
C ALA A 690 0.13 -19.52 12.50
N ASN A 691 0.93 -18.99 11.58
CA ASN A 691 0.76 -17.63 11.05
C ASN A 691 -0.50 -17.51 10.17
N SER A 692 -0.91 -18.56 9.48
CA SER A 692 -2.13 -18.54 8.66
C SER A 692 -3.42 -18.48 9.46
N ILE A 693 -3.49 -19.23 10.56
CA ILE A 693 -4.62 -19.24 11.48
C ILE A 693 -4.78 -17.87 12.12
N LYS A 694 -3.67 -17.28 12.62
CA LYS A 694 -3.65 -15.94 13.23
C LYS A 694 -4.13 -14.87 12.25
N GLN A 695 -3.65 -14.91 11.01
CA GLN A 695 -4.10 -14.00 9.95
C GLN A 695 -5.59 -14.11 9.66
N THR A 696 -6.12 -15.32 9.54
CA THR A 696 -7.55 -15.53 9.28
C THR A 696 -8.40 -15.04 10.45
N ALA A 697 -7.98 -15.32 11.68
CA ALA A 697 -8.68 -14.86 12.88
C ALA A 697 -8.71 -13.33 12.95
N ALA A 698 -7.58 -12.67 12.71
CA ALA A 698 -7.50 -11.20 12.65
C ALA A 698 -8.44 -10.63 11.58
N LEU A 699 -8.43 -11.21 10.37
CA LEU A 699 -9.32 -10.83 9.26
C LEU A 699 -10.80 -10.93 9.62
N LYS A 700 -11.22 -12.04 10.25
CA LYS A 700 -12.62 -12.24 10.64
C LYS A 700 -13.05 -11.31 11.78
N GLN A 701 -12.15 -10.98 12.69
CA GLN A 701 -12.40 -9.97 13.72
C GLN A 701 -12.52 -8.57 13.13
N ILE A 702 -11.66 -8.20 12.18
CA ILE A 702 -11.79 -6.95 11.42
C ILE A 702 -13.16 -6.88 10.73
N ARG A 703 -13.60 -7.97 10.08
CA ARG A 703 -14.97 -8.05 9.51
C ARG A 703 -16.08 -7.88 10.53
N SER A 704 -15.91 -8.48 11.70
CA SER A 704 -16.89 -8.35 12.79
C SER A 704 -16.94 -6.92 13.31
N LEU A 705 -15.78 -6.26 13.42
CA LEU A 705 -15.68 -4.86 13.78
C LEU A 705 -16.38 -3.97 12.74
N TYR A 706 -16.27 -4.26 11.43
CA TYR A 706 -17.00 -3.53 10.37
C TYR A 706 -18.52 -3.56 10.53
N SER A 707 -19.07 -4.65 11.09
CA SER A 707 -20.50 -4.76 11.36
C SER A 707 -20.94 -4.06 12.65
N SER A 708 -20.00 -3.53 13.43
CA SER A 708 -20.29 -2.80 14.68
C SER A 708 -20.58 -1.32 14.40
N SER A 709 -21.26 -0.68 15.36
CA SER A 709 -21.50 0.77 15.37
C SER A 709 -20.23 1.62 15.52
N ASN A 710 -19.11 1.02 15.91
CA ASN A 710 -17.82 1.70 16.12
C ASN A 710 -16.82 1.48 14.97
N SER A 711 -17.24 0.80 13.90
CA SER A 711 -16.41 0.48 12.73
C SER A 711 -15.75 1.71 12.11
N ASN A 712 -16.52 2.78 11.91
CA ASN A 712 -16.11 4.04 11.33
C ASN A 712 -14.99 4.77 12.09
N VAL A 713 -14.82 4.46 13.38
CA VAL A 713 -13.85 5.11 14.27
C VAL A 713 -12.66 4.20 14.58
N LEU A 714 -12.88 2.92 14.88
CA LEU A 714 -11.81 2.04 15.36
C LEU A 714 -10.96 1.47 14.22
N VAL A 715 -11.56 1.09 13.09
CA VAL A 715 -10.83 0.47 11.98
C VAL A 715 -9.62 1.30 11.49
N PRO A 716 -9.71 2.64 11.35
CA PRO A 716 -8.55 3.45 11.00
C PRO A 716 -7.40 3.32 12.02
N TYR A 717 -7.71 3.40 13.33
CA TYR A 717 -6.74 3.22 14.42
C TYR A 717 -6.11 1.83 14.41
N LEU A 718 -6.89 0.80 14.06
CA LEU A 718 -6.40 -0.57 13.98
C LEU A 718 -5.30 -0.70 12.94
N ILE A 719 -5.51 -0.23 11.72
CA ILE A 719 -4.47 -0.31 10.69
C ILE A 719 -3.27 0.56 11.04
N ASN A 720 -3.48 1.75 11.60
CA ASN A 720 -2.36 2.62 11.96
C ASN A 720 -1.45 2.03 13.04
N SER A 721 -1.98 1.17 13.92
CA SER A 721 -1.15 0.50 14.92
C SER A 721 -0.04 -0.36 14.33
N THR A 722 -0.12 -0.71 13.04
CA THR A 722 0.98 -1.37 12.31
C THR A 722 2.21 -0.47 12.10
N LEU A 723 2.05 0.86 12.22
CA LEU A 723 3.14 1.83 12.18
C LEU A 723 3.92 1.91 13.49
N GLU A 724 3.40 1.33 14.58
CA GLU A 724 4.20 1.20 15.78
C GLU A 724 5.36 0.25 15.51
N SER A 725 6.58 0.79 15.57
CA SER A 725 7.78 -0.02 15.66
C SER A 725 7.65 -0.87 16.93
N ASN A 726 7.34 -2.16 16.78
CA ASN A 726 7.31 -3.15 17.87
C ASN A 726 8.69 -3.29 18.52
N LYS A 727 9.12 -2.29 19.31
CA LYS A 727 10.22 -2.34 20.26
C LYS A 727 10.01 -1.27 21.32
N ASN A 728 9.15 -1.60 22.27
CA ASN A 728 9.46 -1.46 23.68
C ASN A 728 8.53 -2.41 24.43
N THR A 729 9.08 -3.54 24.87
CA THR A 729 8.62 -4.15 26.12
C THR A 729 8.56 -3.02 27.15
N ILE A 730 7.35 -2.61 27.49
CA ILE A 730 7.05 -1.57 28.47
C ILE A 730 7.54 -2.09 29.84
N PRO A 731 8.52 -1.47 30.51
CA PRO A 731 8.51 -1.48 31.97
C PRO A 731 7.33 -0.61 32.40
N ALA A 732 6.47 -1.14 33.27
CA ALA A 732 5.37 -0.40 33.86
C ALA A 732 5.83 0.98 34.39
N PRO A 733 4.94 1.99 34.42
CA PRO A 733 5.30 3.31 34.95
C PRO A 733 5.75 3.17 36.40
N THR A 734 7.04 3.34 36.65
CA THR A 734 7.57 3.46 38.00
C THR A 734 7.18 4.83 38.55
N THR A 735 6.65 4.78 39.77
CA THR A 735 6.30 5.85 40.73
C THR A 735 6.95 7.23 40.52
N PRO A 736 6.22 8.33 40.77
CA PRO A 736 6.72 9.69 40.60
C PRO A 736 7.73 10.01 41.71
N ASN A 737 9.00 10.17 41.34
CA ASN A 737 10.01 10.71 42.25
C ASN A 737 10.11 12.22 42.06
N THR A 738 9.85 12.93 43.15
CA THR A 738 9.99 14.37 43.32
C THR A 738 11.48 14.76 43.38
N GLY A 739 11.91 15.63 42.46
CA GLY A 739 13.26 16.21 42.47
C GLY A 739 13.44 17.26 41.37
N SER A 740 13.41 18.54 41.76
CA SER A 740 13.60 19.72 40.91
C SER A 740 15.03 19.84 40.37
N SER A 741 15.19 20.14 39.08
CA SER A 741 15.86 21.38 38.61
C SER A 741 16.07 21.40 37.08
N GLY A 742 15.51 22.43 36.43
CA GLY A 742 16.07 23.03 35.20
C GLY A 742 15.96 22.25 33.89
N ALA A 743 14.75 21.89 33.45
CA ALA A 743 14.50 21.49 32.06
C ALA A 743 13.45 22.41 31.43
N THR A 744 13.79 23.00 30.29
CA THR A 744 12.87 23.76 29.44
C THR A 744 11.64 22.89 29.13
N THR A 745 10.50 23.27 29.69
CA THR A 745 9.22 22.61 29.50
C THR A 745 8.71 22.84 28.06
N ASN A 746 9.16 22.05 27.10
CA ASN A 746 8.33 21.79 25.93
C ASN A 746 7.27 20.78 26.39
N GLY A 747 6.12 21.30 26.79
CA GLY A 747 5.01 20.52 27.30
C GLY A 747 4.67 19.36 26.37
N LYS A 748 4.52 18.17 26.97
CA LYS A 748 4.01 16.94 26.35
C LYS A 748 2.82 17.24 25.44
N TRP A 749 2.79 16.63 24.25
CA TRP A 749 1.63 16.72 23.37
C TRP A 749 0.38 16.17 24.07
N ASP A 750 -0.65 17.00 24.20
CA ASP A 750 -1.92 16.59 24.80
C ASP A 750 -2.80 15.92 23.74
N TRP A 751 -2.61 14.62 23.58
CA TRP A 751 -3.51 13.76 22.82
C TRP A 751 -4.94 13.91 23.35
N THR A 752 -5.92 14.05 22.45
CA THR A 752 -7.29 14.19 22.92
C THR A 752 -7.73 12.92 23.66
N LYS A 753 -8.62 13.08 24.65
CA LYS A 753 -9.18 11.93 25.38
C LYS A 753 -9.79 10.89 24.43
N LYS A 754 -10.35 11.33 23.30
CA LYS A 754 -10.90 10.44 22.26
C LYS A 754 -9.79 9.64 21.58
N ASP A 755 -8.72 10.29 21.13
CA ASP A 755 -7.62 9.61 20.44
C ASP A 755 -6.95 8.57 21.34
N LEU A 756 -6.68 8.92 22.60
CA LEU A 756 -6.14 7.99 23.59
C LEU A 756 -7.09 6.82 23.87
N SER A 757 -8.39 7.09 23.95
CA SER A 757 -9.40 6.06 24.16
C SER A 757 -9.50 5.11 22.97
N TYR A 758 -9.47 5.61 21.74
CA TYR A 758 -9.55 4.77 20.54
C TYR A 758 -8.27 3.97 20.32
N ALA A 759 -7.09 4.57 20.53
CA ALA A 759 -5.83 3.85 20.51
C ALA A 759 -5.83 2.74 21.57
N SER A 760 -6.17 3.05 22.82
CA SER A 760 -6.24 2.05 23.89
C SER A 760 -7.25 0.94 23.59
N ALA A 761 -8.40 1.27 23.03
CA ALA A 761 -9.39 0.31 22.57
C ALA A 761 -8.77 -0.67 21.54
N ILE A 762 -8.09 -0.16 20.51
CA ILE A 762 -7.45 -1.00 19.49
C ILE A 762 -6.45 -1.99 20.06
N LYS A 763 -5.59 -1.55 20.99
CA LYS A 763 -4.64 -2.43 21.68
C LYS A 763 -5.34 -3.60 22.37
N ASN A 764 -6.59 -3.39 22.76
CA ASN A 764 -7.36 -4.27 23.62
C ASN A 764 -8.46 -5.06 22.89
N LEU A 765 -8.65 -4.87 21.57
CA LEU A 765 -9.63 -5.62 20.75
C LEU A 765 -9.28 -7.11 20.57
N GLY A 766 -8.05 -7.49 20.89
CA GLY A 766 -7.55 -8.85 20.69
C GLY A 766 -7.22 -9.22 19.25
N ILE A 767 -7.12 -8.21 18.37
CA ILE A 767 -6.74 -8.34 16.97
C ILE A 767 -5.22 -8.17 16.82
N ASP A 768 -4.53 -9.21 16.36
CA ASP A 768 -3.12 -9.11 15.97
C ASP A 768 -3.00 -8.63 14.51
N VAL A 769 -3.16 -7.32 14.30
CA VAL A 769 -3.09 -6.70 12.97
C VAL A 769 -1.68 -6.79 12.35
N ASN A 770 -0.63 -6.95 13.16
CA ASN A 770 0.74 -7.10 12.67
C ASN A 770 0.97 -8.44 11.97
N SER A 771 0.16 -9.46 12.29
CA SER A 771 0.19 -10.75 11.59
C SER A 771 -0.37 -10.68 10.16
N LEU A 772 -1.20 -9.67 9.85
CA LEU A 772 -1.97 -9.60 8.62
C LEU A 772 -1.10 -9.44 7.36
N ASN A 773 -1.32 -10.30 6.36
CA ASN A 773 -0.52 -10.37 5.13
C ASN A 773 0.98 -10.51 5.40
N SER A 774 1.35 -11.28 6.44
CA SER A 774 2.75 -11.58 6.79
C SER A 774 3.52 -12.31 5.68
N ASN A 775 2.82 -12.79 4.64
CA ASN A 775 3.42 -13.27 3.41
C ASN A 775 4.12 -12.15 2.62
N ILE A 776 3.74 -10.89 2.77
CA ILE A 776 4.48 -9.73 2.24
C ILE A 776 5.68 -9.45 3.15
N LYS A 777 6.89 -9.53 2.59
CA LYS A 777 8.13 -9.34 3.33
C LYS A 777 8.38 -7.87 3.66
N ASN A 778 8.23 -6.99 2.68
CA ASN A 778 8.47 -5.56 2.84
C ASN A 778 7.40 -4.93 3.75
N ASP A 779 7.82 -4.41 4.90
CA ASP A 779 6.89 -3.90 5.93
C ASP A 779 6.08 -2.68 5.42
N TYR A 780 6.69 -1.83 4.58
CA TYR A 780 6.01 -0.68 3.98
C TYR A 780 4.97 -1.11 2.93
N GLU A 781 5.32 -2.05 2.05
CA GLU A 781 4.38 -2.66 1.10
C GLU A 781 3.19 -3.32 1.84
N ARG A 782 3.48 -4.07 2.91
CA ARG A 782 2.45 -4.71 3.74
C ARG A 782 1.51 -3.68 4.35
N PHE A 783 2.04 -2.56 4.82
CA PHE A 783 1.24 -1.46 5.36
C PHE A 783 0.29 -0.86 4.30
N LEU A 784 0.76 -0.60 3.08
CA LEU A 784 -0.11 -0.09 2.00
C LEU A 784 -1.20 -1.10 1.63
N VAL A 785 -0.84 -2.37 1.49
CA VAL A 785 -1.80 -3.44 1.19
C VAL A 785 -2.84 -3.55 2.30
N ASN A 786 -2.43 -3.57 3.57
CA ASN A 786 -3.33 -3.69 4.73
C ASN A 786 -4.25 -2.49 4.85
N THR A 787 -3.78 -1.29 4.50
CA THR A 787 -4.60 -0.07 4.46
C THR A 787 -5.70 -0.17 3.41
N SER A 788 -5.39 -0.72 2.24
CA SER A 788 -6.37 -0.91 1.16
C SER A 788 -7.35 -2.06 1.36
N LEU A 789 -7.19 -2.84 2.44
CA LEU A 789 -8.24 -3.77 2.88
C LEU A 789 -9.41 -3.04 3.55
N ILE A 790 -9.25 -1.75 3.86
CA ILE A 790 -10.30 -0.97 4.50
C ILE A 790 -11.35 -0.54 3.48
N ASP A 791 -12.62 -0.83 3.79
CA ASP A 791 -13.75 -0.31 3.03
C ASP A 791 -13.98 1.17 3.38
N ASN A 792 -13.44 2.06 2.54
CA ASN A 792 -13.55 3.52 2.69
C ASN A 792 -15.00 4.03 2.49
N SER A 793 -15.93 3.19 2.00
CA SER A 793 -17.35 3.55 1.95
C SER A 793 -18.04 3.49 3.32
N LYS A 794 -17.48 2.71 4.26
CA LYS A 794 -18.04 2.49 5.60
C LYS A 794 -17.26 3.20 6.70
N THR A 795 -16.01 3.56 6.44
CA THR A 795 -15.11 4.17 7.42
C THR A 795 -14.36 5.33 6.78
N LYS A 796 -13.94 6.32 7.57
CA LYS A 796 -13.05 7.38 7.10
C LYS A 796 -11.62 6.95 7.45
N PRO A 797 -10.88 6.29 6.53
CA PRO A 797 -9.53 5.85 6.82
C PRO A 797 -8.64 7.07 7.10
N PHE A 798 -7.53 6.83 7.78
CA PHE A 798 -6.50 7.85 7.94
C PHE A 798 -5.77 8.16 6.64
N TYR A 799 -5.67 7.15 5.77
CA TYR A 799 -5.05 7.21 4.47
C TYR A 799 -6.07 6.69 3.48
N ASP A 800 -6.59 7.56 2.61
CA ASP A 800 -7.64 7.20 1.65
C ASP A 800 -7.07 6.48 0.41
N ILE A 801 -6.21 5.48 0.61
CA ILE A 801 -5.49 4.79 -0.48
C ILE A 801 -6.06 3.40 -0.79
N ASP A 802 -6.12 3.06 -2.07
CA ASP A 802 -6.47 1.72 -2.56
C ASP A 802 -5.44 1.19 -3.57
N ILE A 803 -4.31 0.67 -3.06
CA ILE A 803 -3.27 0.06 -3.88
C ILE A 803 -3.80 -1.15 -4.65
N LEU A 804 -4.79 -1.86 -4.11
CA LEU A 804 -5.28 -3.09 -4.70
C LEU A 804 -6.18 -2.81 -5.92
N SER A 805 -6.91 -1.70 -5.89
CA SER A 805 -7.59 -1.14 -7.07
C SER A 805 -6.60 -0.64 -8.11
N GLU A 806 -5.53 0.04 -7.72
CA GLU A 806 -4.48 0.48 -8.66
C GLU A 806 -3.75 -0.71 -9.31
N VAL A 807 -3.41 -1.74 -8.53
CA VAL A 807 -2.86 -3.00 -9.04
C VAL A 807 -3.86 -3.68 -9.99
N SER A 808 -5.15 -3.76 -9.62
CA SER A 808 -6.20 -4.32 -10.48
C SER A 808 -6.32 -3.57 -11.81
N LYS A 809 -6.28 -2.23 -11.80
CA LYS A 809 -6.27 -1.40 -13.02
C LYS A 809 -5.03 -1.68 -13.87
N SER A 810 -3.87 -1.90 -13.27
CA SER A 810 -2.63 -2.19 -14.02
C SER A 810 -2.69 -3.54 -14.76
N ILE A 811 -3.43 -4.52 -14.24
CA ILE A 811 -3.57 -5.84 -14.87
C ILE A 811 -4.83 -5.97 -15.74
N GLN A 812 -5.67 -4.94 -15.82
CA GLN A 812 -6.92 -4.93 -16.59
C GLN A 812 -6.70 -4.48 -18.05
N SER A 813 -7.38 -5.16 -18.96
CA SER A 813 -7.54 -4.77 -20.36
C SER A 813 -8.49 -3.56 -20.46
N GLY A 814 -7.98 -2.33 -20.46
CA GLY A 814 -8.88 -1.16 -20.46
C GLY A 814 -8.24 0.21 -20.22
N ASN A 815 -7.18 0.28 -19.42
CA ASN A 815 -6.49 1.52 -19.10
C ASN A 815 -5.05 1.49 -19.60
N ASP A 816 -4.52 2.68 -19.88
CA ASP A 816 -3.17 3.03 -20.35
C ASP A 816 -2.30 1.83 -20.75
N SER A 817 -2.08 1.65 -22.07
CA SER A 817 -1.27 0.57 -22.65
C SER A 817 0.12 0.39 -22.01
N SER A 818 0.63 1.40 -21.30
CA SER A 818 1.87 1.33 -20.53
C SER A 818 1.81 0.50 -19.24
N LEU A 819 0.62 0.30 -18.67
CA LEU A 819 0.43 -0.39 -17.37
C LEU A 819 0.08 -1.87 -17.52
N GLN A 820 -0.40 -2.30 -18.69
CA GLN A 820 -0.77 -3.68 -18.97
C GLN A 820 0.46 -4.58 -19.05
N ALA A 821 0.99 -5.00 -17.90
CA ALA A 821 2.09 -5.94 -17.84
C ALA A 821 1.72 -7.24 -18.57
N ASN A 822 2.67 -7.84 -19.30
CA ASN A 822 2.55 -9.22 -19.81
C ASN A 822 2.72 -10.23 -18.64
N TRP A 823 1.98 -9.98 -17.56
CA TRP A 823 2.09 -10.69 -16.29
C TRP A 823 1.79 -12.18 -16.48
N LEU A 824 0.94 -12.53 -17.44
CA LEU A 824 0.56 -13.91 -17.73
C LEU A 824 1.76 -14.69 -18.29
N TYR A 825 2.42 -14.14 -19.31
CA TYR A 825 3.64 -14.76 -19.86
C TYR A 825 4.74 -14.83 -18.80
N GLU A 826 4.96 -13.75 -18.04
CA GLU A 826 6.01 -13.70 -17.03
C GLU A 826 5.77 -14.68 -15.87
N LEU A 827 4.53 -14.72 -15.34
CA LEU A 827 4.15 -15.63 -14.26
C LEU A 827 4.32 -17.08 -14.72
N PHE A 828 3.71 -17.47 -15.84
CA PHE A 828 3.79 -18.86 -16.31
C PHE A 828 5.24 -19.24 -16.68
N THR A 829 6.00 -18.36 -17.32
CA THR A 829 7.42 -18.64 -17.60
C THR A 829 8.24 -18.79 -16.31
N LYS A 830 7.94 -18.02 -15.26
CA LYS A 830 8.64 -18.09 -13.97
C LYS A 830 8.34 -19.40 -13.25
N ILE A 831 7.07 -19.79 -13.15
CA ILE A 831 6.66 -20.98 -12.39
C ILE A 831 7.05 -22.28 -13.10
N LEU A 832 7.15 -22.26 -14.44
CA LEU A 832 7.52 -23.43 -15.24
C LEU A 832 9.03 -23.71 -15.26
N LYS A 833 9.86 -22.73 -14.90
CA LYS A 833 11.33 -22.90 -14.81
C LYS A 833 11.82 -23.61 -13.54
N ASN A 834 10.97 -23.65 -12.49
CA ASN A 834 11.36 -24.16 -11.17
C ASN A 834 10.72 -25.51 -10.81
N GLY A 835 9.96 -26.14 -11.72
CA GLY A 835 9.55 -27.53 -11.59
C GLY A 835 10.70 -28.46 -12.01
N SER A 836 10.95 -29.53 -11.27
CA SER A 836 12.02 -30.51 -11.51
C SER A 836 11.92 -31.30 -12.84
N GLN A 837 11.05 -30.88 -13.75
CA GLN A 837 10.88 -31.41 -15.11
C GLN A 837 11.27 -30.33 -16.10
N GLN A 838 12.17 -30.68 -17.03
CA GLN A 838 12.67 -29.90 -18.18
C GLN A 838 12.06 -28.50 -18.35
N ASN A 839 12.90 -27.45 -18.31
CA ASN A 839 12.51 -26.06 -18.62
C ASN A 839 11.53 -26.00 -19.81
N ILE A 840 10.23 -25.83 -19.52
CA ILE A 840 9.19 -25.77 -20.54
C ILE A 840 9.21 -24.37 -21.14
N ASP A 841 9.49 -24.28 -22.44
CA ASP A 841 9.28 -23.03 -23.18
C ASP A 841 7.79 -22.85 -23.44
N LEU A 842 7.18 -21.93 -22.70
CA LEU A 842 5.76 -21.62 -22.76
C LEU A 842 5.29 -21.30 -24.18
N LEU A 843 6.08 -20.54 -24.96
CA LEU A 843 5.68 -20.15 -26.31
C LEU A 843 5.76 -21.32 -27.27
N ASN A 844 6.80 -22.16 -27.16
CA ASN A 844 6.90 -23.38 -27.98
C ASN A 844 5.80 -24.39 -27.66
N THR A 845 5.26 -24.34 -26.44
CA THR A 845 4.20 -25.23 -26.00
C THR A 845 2.83 -24.80 -26.56
N ILE A 846 2.58 -23.49 -26.67
CA ILE A 846 1.29 -22.95 -27.12
C ILE A 846 1.26 -22.60 -28.62
N ILE A 847 2.42 -22.29 -29.24
CA ILE A 847 2.54 -21.90 -30.65
C ILE A 847 3.03 -23.09 -31.47
N THR A 848 2.23 -23.48 -32.46
CA THR A 848 2.63 -24.52 -33.42
C THR A 848 3.50 -23.91 -34.51
N THR A 849 4.70 -24.46 -34.74
CA THR A 849 5.59 -23.98 -35.80
C THR A 849 6.14 -25.11 -36.64
N ASP A 850 6.29 -24.85 -37.93
CA ASP A 850 6.98 -25.76 -38.85
C ASP A 850 8.51 -25.60 -38.80
N ASN A 851 9.03 -24.56 -38.12
CA ASN A 851 10.46 -24.24 -38.01
C ASN A 851 10.83 -23.67 -36.63
N SER A 852 11.79 -24.29 -35.95
CA SER A 852 12.24 -23.87 -34.62
C SER A 852 12.90 -22.49 -34.56
N ARG A 853 13.48 -21.97 -35.66
CA ARG A 853 14.07 -20.62 -35.70
C ARG A 853 13.02 -19.50 -35.62
N ASP A 854 11.78 -19.78 -36.00
CA ASP A 854 10.69 -18.80 -35.91
C ASP A 854 10.24 -18.62 -34.45
N ASN A 855 10.33 -19.69 -33.64
CA ASN A 855 10.04 -19.65 -32.21
C ASN A 855 10.96 -18.71 -31.43
N ASP A 856 12.27 -18.80 -31.65
CA ASP A 856 13.26 -17.93 -30.99
C ASP A 856 12.97 -16.45 -31.26
N GLN A 857 12.50 -16.13 -32.45
CA GLN A 857 12.17 -14.76 -32.84
C GLN A 857 10.84 -14.33 -32.23
N ILE A 858 9.81 -15.18 -32.26
CA ILE A 858 8.53 -14.95 -31.59
C ILE A 858 8.75 -14.70 -30.09
N GLN A 859 9.58 -15.51 -29.44
CA GLN A 859 9.95 -15.35 -28.05
C GLN A 859 10.63 -14.00 -27.77
N LYS A 860 11.54 -13.56 -28.65
CA LYS A 860 12.13 -12.21 -28.56
C LYS A 860 11.08 -11.11 -28.65
N ILE A 861 10.01 -11.28 -29.44
CA ILE A 861 8.90 -10.31 -29.53
C ILE A 861 8.19 -10.16 -28.19
N PHE A 862 7.72 -11.27 -27.64
CA PHE A 862 6.96 -11.29 -26.39
C PHE A 862 7.81 -10.80 -25.21
N LEU A 863 9.09 -11.20 -25.17
CA LEU A 863 10.05 -10.70 -24.17
C LEU A 863 10.33 -9.21 -24.32
N TYR A 864 10.54 -8.72 -25.54
CA TYR A 864 10.81 -7.31 -25.80
C TYR A 864 9.59 -6.43 -25.47
N GLN A 865 8.37 -6.87 -25.84
CA GLN A 865 7.13 -6.19 -25.45
C GLN A 865 6.99 -6.16 -23.93
N ALA A 866 7.20 -7.29 -23.25
CA ALA A 866 7.19 -7.35 -21.78
C ALA A 866 8.20 -6.37 -21.16
N LYS A 867 9.45 -6.33 -21.65
CA LYS A 867 10.48 -5.37 -21.20
C LYS A 867 10.10 -3.91 -21.44
N ASN A 868 9.53 -3.59 -22.61
CA ASN A 868 9.16 -2.22 -22.94
C ASN A 868 8.02 -1.68 -22.09
N LEU A 869 7.09 -2.54 -21.67
CA LEU A 869 6.01 -2.20 -20.74
C LEU A 869 6.60 -1.87 -19.35
N LYS A 870 7.55 -2.67 -18.86
CA LYS A 870 8.29 -2.41 -17.61
C LYS A 870 9.02 -1.07 -17.60
N ALA A 871 9.56 -0.66 -18.75
CA ALA A 871 10.30 0.59 -18.89
C ALA A 871 9.40 1.82 -19.09
N SER A 872 8.08 1.67 -19.25
CA SER A 872 7.22 2.78 -19.67
C SER A 872 7.00 3.83 -18.58
N GLY A 873 6.64 3.43 -17.35
CA GLY A 873 6.54 4.35 -16.21
C GLY A 873 7.87 5.06 -15.92
N ILE A 874 8.96 4.32 -16.04
CA ILE A 874 10.34 4.82 -15.92
C ILE A 874 10.66 5.86 -17.01
N ARG A 875 10.31 5.61 -18.28
CA ARG A 875 10.51 6.55 -19.38
C ARG A 875 9.65 7.80 -19.20
N LYS A 876 8.38 7.65 -18.78
CA LYS A 876 7.49 8.77 -18.45
C LYS A 876 8.10 9.66 -17.36
N LEU A 877 8.62 9.05 -16.29
CA LEU A 877 9.35 9.76 -15.24
C LEU A 877 10.54 10.57 -15.80
N GLN A 878 11.40 9.93 -16.61
CA GLN A 878 12.56 10.59 -17.21
C GLN A 878 12.16 11.74 -18.14
N GLN A 879 11.13 11.55 -18.96
CA GLN A 879 10.62 12.57 -19.87
C GLN A 879 10.01 13.76 -19.10
N ALA A 880 9.20 13.48 -18.07
CA ALA A 880 8.65 14.50 -17.19
C ALA A 880 9.76 15.28 -16.48
N ASN A 881 10.76 14.58 -15.95
CA ASN A 881 11.91 15.21 -15.30
C ASN A 881 12.68 16.12 -16.26
N GLN A 882 13.00 15.66 -17.46
CA GLN A 882 13.71 16.47 -18.44
C GLN A 882 12.89 17.70 -18.88
N LYS A 883 11.58 17.54 -19.07
CA LYS A 883 10.68 18.65 -19.38
C LYS A 883 10.67 19.68 -18.26
N TRP A 884 10.59 19.23 -17.01
CA TRP A 884 10.61 20.10 -15.84
C TRP A 884 11.95 20.82 -15.67
N VAL A 885 13.08 20.11 -15.77
CA VAL A 885 14.44 20.68 -15.73
C VAL A 885 14.60 21.75 -16.80
N ASN A 886 14.14 21.48 -18.03
CA ASN A 886 14.19 22.45 -19.12
C ASN A 886 13.29 23.65 -18.86
N LYS A 887 12.05 23.42 -18.40
CA LYS A 887 11.09 24.49 -18.04
C LYS A 887 11.68 25.43 -16.99
N VAL A 888 12.33 24.91 -15.96
CA VAL A 888 12.97 25.73 -14.92
C VAL A 888 14.12 26.56 -15.50
N LYS A 889 15.00 25.95 -16.31
CA LYS A 889 16.11 26.65 -16.96
C LYS A 889 15.63 27.76 -17.90
N GLU A 890 14.59 27.49 -18.69
CA GLU A 890 13.98 28.47 -19.58
C GLU A 890 13.29 29.60 -18.81
N ASN A 891 12.57 29.28 -17.74
CA ASN A 891 11.96 30.27 -16.85
C ASN A 891 13.01 31.19 -16.24
N TYR A 892 14.10 30.65 -15.69
CA TYR A 892 15.20 31.46 -15.17
C TYR A 892 15.82 32.34 -16.27
N LYS A 893 16.11 31.78 -17.45
CA LYS A 893 16.67 32.55 -18.58
C LYS A 893 15.74 33.68 -19.05
N LYS A 894 14.43 33.45 -19.00
CA LYS A 894 13.41 34.43 -19.38
C LYS A 894 13.33 35.56 -18.35
N TYR A 895 13.16 35.22 -17.07
CA TYR A 895 12.88 36.20 -16.02
C TYR A 895 14.14 36.86 -15.44
N SER A 896 15.33 36.25 -15.57
CA SER A 896 16.61 36.88 -15.16
C SER A 896 16.97 38.12 -15.97
N LYS A 897 16.26 38.40 -17.07
CA LYS A 897 16.37 39.62 -17.88
C LYS A 897 15.38 40.70 -17.47
N ASP A 898 14.40 40.37 -16.63
CA ASP A 898 13.40 41.31 -16.14
C ASP A 898 13.99 42.13 -14.98
N ALA A 899 14.19 43.43 -15.20
CA ALA A 899 14.76 44.33 -14.20
C ALA A 899 13.84 44.57 -12.99
N SER A 900 12.54 44.23 -13.09
CA SER A 900 11.59 44.34 -11.98
C SER A 900 11.68 43.17 -10.99
N LEU A 901 12.40 42.10 -11.35
CA LEU A 901 12.57 40.91 -10.51
C LEU A 901 13.99 40.82 -9.98
N ASP A 902 14.13 40.61 -8.68
CA ASP A 902 15.43 40.26 -8.10
C ASP A 902 15.78 38.81 -8.47
N LYS A 903 16.91 38.66 -9.17
CA LYS A 903 17.46 37.38 -9.65
C LYS A 903 17.69 36.37 -8.53
N ASN A 904 17.88 36.84 -7.29
CA ASN A 904 18.02 35.98 -6.11
C ASN A 904 16.73 35.22 -5.77
N PHE A 905 15.57 35.65 -6.26
CA PHE A 905 14.30 34.96 -5.98
C PHE A 905 13.73 34.24 -7.20
N ILE A 906 14.34 34.35 -8.39
CA ILE A 906 13.86 33.62 -9.58
C ILE A 906 14.25 32.14 -9.44
N PRO A 907 13.30 31.18 -9.47
CA PRO A 907 13.63 29.76 -9.39
C PRO A 907 14.52 29.32 -10.54
N ASP A 908 15.64 28.65 -10.22
CA ASP A 908 16.61 28.12 -11.19
C ASP A 908 16.97 26.66 -10.94
N GLN A 909 16.30 26.02 -9.97
CA GLN A 909 16.61 24.68 -9.49
C GLN A 909 15.56 23.64 -9.83
N SER A 910 16.05 22.45 -10.13
CA SER A 910 15.26 21.23 -10.32
C SER A 910 16.11 20.05 -9.87
N ILE A 911 15.45 18.95 -9.53
CA ILE A 911 16.12 17.66 -9.29
C ILE A 911 16.37 17.03 -10.65
N ASP A 912 17.57 17.18 -11.18
CA ASP A 912 17.97 16.50 -12.43
C ASP A 912 18.32 15.04 -12.12
N LEU A 913 17.45 14.11 -12.53
CA LEU A 913 17.64 12.69 -12.27
C LEU A 913 18.88 12.11 -12.98
N ASN A 914 19.40 12.79 -14.02
CA ASN A 914 20.62 12.38 -14.72
C ASN A 914 21.91 12.86 -14.03
N LEU A 915 21.79 13.73 -13.02
CA LEU A 915 22.95 14.23 -12.28
C LEU A 915 23.61 13.10 -11.49
N MET A 916 24.94 13.02 -11.56
CA MET A 916 25.74 12.10 -10.76
C MET A 916 25.73 12.51 -9.28
N THR A 917 25.56 11.53 -8.41
CA THR A 917 25.71 11.65 -6.95
C THR A 917 27.17 11.44 -6.54
N SER A 918 27.49 11.70 -5.27
CA SER A 918 28.80 11.44 -4.65
C SER A 918 29.30 10.01 -4.90
N ASP A 919 28.36 9.08 -5.08
CA ASP A 919 28.59 7.65 -5.19
C ASP A 919 28.86 7.23 -6.64
N LYS A 920 29.06 8.21 -7.55
CA LYS A 920 29.23 8.05 -9.01
C LYS A 920 28.07 7.35 -9.71
N LYS A 921 26.89 7.31 -9.08
CA LYS A 921 25.63 6.83 -9.67
C LYS A 921 24.73 8.00 -10.00
N LYS A 922 23.90 7.90 -11.04
CA LYS A 922 22.87 8.90 -11.28
C LYS A 922 21.83 8.84 -10.17
N ARG A 923 21.20 9.98 -9.84
CA ARG A 923 20.05 10.01 -8.90
C ARG A 923 18.96 9.02 -9.32
N TYR A 924 18.73 8.93 -10.62
CA TYR A 924 17.87 7.93 -11.24
C TYR A 924 18.22 6.48 -10.87
N ASP A 925 19.50 6.12 -10.89
CA ASP A 925 19.94 4.76 -10.56
C ASP A 925 19.68 4.43 -9.09
N ASN A 926 19.85 5.42 -8.20
CA ASN A 926 19.55 5.27 -6.77
C ASN A 926 18.05 5.04 -6.54
N LEU A 927 17.18 5.71 -7.29
CA LEU A 927 15.74 5.46 -7.24
C LEU A 927 15.37 4.05 -7.72
N LEU A 928 15.94 3.61 -8.85
CA LEU A 928 15.64 2.30 -9.39
C LEU A 928 16.16 1.14 -8.53
N GLN A 929 17.34 1.31 -7.94
CA GLN A 929 18.01 0.31 -7.10
C GLN A 929 17.60 0.39 -5.63
N SER A 930 16.70 1.33 -5.28
CA SER A 930 16.27 1.52 -3.90
C SER A 930 15.63 0.25 -3.33
N GLY A 931 16.11 -0.19 -2.17
CA GLY A 931 15.54 -1.31 -1.43
C GLY A 931 14.15 -1.04 -0.86
N ILE A 932 13.72 0.23 -0.83
CA ILE A 932 12.40 0.65 -0.34
C ILE A 932 11.28 -0.03 -1.11
N PHE A 933 11.44 -0.12 -2.43
CA PHE A 933 10.45 -0.69 -3.35
C PHE A 933 10.81 -2.11 -3.77
N ASN A 934 11.67 -2.80 -3.00
CA ASN A 934 12.04 -4.18 -3.26
C ASN A 934 11.16 -5.11 -2.42
N PRO A 935 10.28 -5.91 -3.05
CA PRO A 935 9.35 -6.79 -2.34
C PRO A 935 10.03 -7.98 -1.65
N ASP A 936 11.29 -8.27 -2.00
CA ASP A 936 12.06 -9.37 -1.41
C ASP A 936 12.82 -8.97 -0.14
N LEU A 937 12.91 -7.66 0.16
CA LEU A 937 13.56 -7.11 1.34
C LEU A 937 12.53 -6.74 2.42
N LYS A 938 12.85 -7.04 3.69
CA LYS A 938 11.94 -6.80 4.81
C LYS A 938 11.91 -5.34 5.27
N ALA A 939 13.09 -4.72 5.34
CA ALA A 939 13.29 -3.29 5.59
C ALA A 939 14.63 -2.86 4.97
N GLN A 940 14.83 -1.55 4.74
CA GLN A 940 16.08 -1.05 4.20
C GLN A 940 17.23 -1.31 5.19
N ALA A 941 18.21 -2.11 4.78
CA ALA A 941 19.52 -2.03 5.39
C ALA A 941 20.12 -0.69 4.95
N ASN A 942 20.36 0.23 5.90
CA ASN A 942 21.33 1.28 5.62
C ASN A 942 22.67 0.56 5.43
N ASN A 943 23.08 0.37 4.18
CA ASN A 943 24.48 0.14 3.84
C ASN A 943 25.25 1.44 4.15
N SER A 944 25.42 1.71 5.44
CA SER A 944 26.51 2.54 5.92
C SER A 944 27.73 1.63 6.06
N SER A 945 28.81 2.04 5.40
CA SER A 945 30.18 1.49 5.38
C SER A 945 30.55 0.69 4.13
N SER A 946 31.27 1.40 3.26
CA SER A 946 32.50 0.93 2.65
C SER A 946 33.28 0.00 3.58
N ASN A 947 33.42 -1.26 3.21
CA ASN A 947 34.64 -2.01 3.50
C ASN A 947 34.99 -2.83 2.27
N SER A 948 36.05 -2.36 1.59
CA SER A 948 36.83 -3.13 0.64
C SER A 948 37.42 -4.34 1.36
N THR A 949 36.80 -5.50 1.20
CA THR A 949 37.49 -6.78 1.42
C THR A 949 37.59 -7.47 0.06
N SER A 950 38.79 -7.36 -0.51
CA SER A 950 39.27 -8.15 -1.63
C SER A 950 39.28 -9.63 -1.23
N GLY A 951 38.24 -10.36 -1.58
CA GLY A 951 38.17 -11.81 -1.53
C GLY A 951 37.73 -12.31 -2.90
N SER A 952 38.70 -12.74 -3.71
CA SER A 952 38.46 -13.38 -4.99
C SER A 952 37.79 -14.73 -4.79
N SER A 953 36.48 -14.83 -5.05
CA SER A 953 35.81 -16.08 -5.36
C SER A 953 35.10 -15.96 -6.71
N SER A 954 35.65 -16.68 -7.68
CA SER A 954 35.13 -16.86 -9.04
C SER A 954 33.69 -17.37 -9.06
N GLY A 955 32.85 -16.75 -9.91
CA GLY A 955 31.68 -17.42 -10.47
C GLY A 955 30.30 -17.01 -9.94
N SER A 956 29.98 -15.72 -9.91
CA SER A 956 28.59 -15.26 -10.03
C SER A 956 28.57 -13.83 -10.55
N GLU A 957 28.21 -13.65 -11.81
CA GLU A 957 28.00 -12.33 -12.40
C GLU A 957 26.97 -11.54 -11.57
N PRO A 958 27.27 -10.31 -11.14
CA PRO A 958 26.24 -9.42 -10.66
C PRO A 958 25.36 -9.08 -11.86
N MET A 959 24.08 -9.43 -11.78
CA MET A 959 23.07 -8.98 -12.74
C MET A 959 23.09 -7.45 -12.79
N ARG A 960 23.76 -6.95 -13.82
CA ARG A 960 23.57 -5.62 -14.36
C ARG A 960 22.08 -5.45 -14.58
N GLY A 961 21.51 -4.37 -14.04
CA GLY A 961 20.16 -3.95 -14.37
C GLY A 961 20.12 -3.60 -15.86
N ASP A 962 19.95 -4.60 -16.70
CA ASP A 962 19.73 -4.44 -18.12
C ASP A 962 18.23 -4.15 -18.32
N VAL A 963 17.98 -2.86 -18.53
CA VAL A 963 16.75 -2.26 -19.09
C VAL A 963 16.33 -3.00 -20.36
#